data_AF-A0A523BK56-F1
#
_entry.id   AF-A0A523BK56-F1
#
_cell.length_a   1.000
_cell.length_b   1.000
_cell.length_c   1.000
_cell.angle_alpha   90.00
_cell.angle_beta   90.00
_cell.angle_gamma   90.00
#
_symmetry.space_group_name_H-M   'P 1'
#
loop_
_entity.id
_entity.type
_entity.pdbx_description
1 polymer ?
#
loop_
_entity_poly.entity_id
_entity_poly.type
_entity_poly.pdbx_seq_one_letter_code
_entity_poly.pdbx_strand_id
1 'polypeptide(L)'
;MEINVYKGCPVPIRNPDGGVYLVKRAPDPELFLRYLDNLGRFLKESVKASGVEECEERLELVADLIALFYKAPLLEEPIRGMSLSPFKSYLVYRVLKHRFGDELVGKSMKEIFDKIDETSIGMKDIFNILDETSEFADKIIFEIPADTRPGYNLSSLIFHLLAVSALSWSKFGIQGRRRKAILRIASLLHDIGKPIDPVNHVRKSVEIANRLLSGLICDEDLGCVREIIENHHNIDYKGAMKEEISLIREADMFASGMDRLDSIVKASVLRQLAEIDGISEKEAFEKYYRRGVWENWVELERKKPEITRELTEKCVKYVLSEEIKAEKEEHFSGVYMVKLDVASIQDFIRESEKLPILSASSYIVDLAVMFNSLRSVQEGLPGYPVECFLYSAGGNIIAVAPDIHLQSIEERLEKGFSKDYLGFGPLNVRISHAPLYKDYRKIIEELDHGILIEKLSIPDKEQENKLIGIERPCDYCKKRPATEVWPPAPQSASQYAEMREEIFYLCEECCERQNFFGDKGHMKSKWERAEVLSKKSISEVFNGRKWRDVSEWIMELIAGHDENPRERDKKPEEERYLNIAIIKLDGNLMGAFMARSISLSDALERSARIDMALKRAFKRAIEVMHEGSNEREEARVLLGLQYMGGDDALILAPSWLSYPLSTILLIEFSRNMGYSFDKDLLIYTGATLSIGLVAMPPAHNLWAALDAADLLLEKAKEDGRIPFYMGAIAFDVTEGGLLTGRTAGTRMNGLISRGLSSQPWILGPYGVKCDPFRSLRVPPISLIEMSPKEKADALEVLARTLGMDERYDVLHLSDSELKNLYLKIIKRSYEEYEKAKSKEETDMKKLRRFVRKVEAFPKKFGLSFEDKVYKDVAKAYALYECDNQGFRKVKPLFRWDLLEDLNRLCKILMGGAA
;
A
#
# COMPACT_ATOMS: atom_id res chain seq x y z
N MET A 1 39.92 -11.63 -1.87
CA MET A 1 38.62 -12.23 -2.24
C MET A 1 37.64 -11.71 -1.22
N GLU A 2 36.83 -10.73 -1.61
CA GLU A 2 35.73 -10.22 -0.79
C GLU A 2 34.58 -11.24 -0.86
N ILE A 3 34.00 -11.58 0.29
CA ILE A 3 32.76 -12.36 0.32
C ILE A 3 31.64 -11.42 -0.13
N ASN A 4 30.81 -11.89 -1.06
CA ASN A 4 29.59 -11.20 -1.42
C ASN A 4 28.59 -11.30 -0.25
N VAL A 5 28.10 -10.16 0.24
CA VAL A 5 27.04 -10.14 1.24
C VAL A 5 25.71 -10.38 0.55
N TYR A 6 24.92 -11.31 1.08
CA TYR A 6 23.60 -11.68 0.57
C TYR A 6 22.52 -11.43 1.62
N LYS A 7 21.34 -11.01 1.17
CA LYS A 7 20.09 -10.94 1.93
C LYS A 7 19.16 -12.02 1.43
N GLY A 8 18.63 -12.84 2.35
CA GLY A 8 17.50 -13.70 2.06
C GLY A 8 16.20 -12.91 2.16
N CYS A 9 15.26 -13.22 1.26
CA CYS A 9 14.03 -12.47 1.07
C CYS A 9 12.81 -13.37 1.41
N PRO A 10 12.32 -13.37 2.66
CA PRO A 10 11.10 -14.09 3.05
C PRO A 10 9.88 -13.67 2.22
N VAL A 11 9.87 -12.41 1.79
CA VAL A 11 9.05 -11.93 0.67
C VAL A 11 9.97 -11.79 -0.55
N PRO A 12 9.83 -12.65 -1.58
CA PRO A 12 10.72 -12.59 -2.74
C PRO A 12 10.74 -11.21 -3.40
N ILE A 13 11.87 -10.86 -4.03
CA ILE A 13 12.04 -9.58 -4.72
C ILE A 13 11.80 -9.78 -6.21
N ARG A 14 11.05 -8.88 -6.86
CA ARG A 14 10.86 -8.88 -8.32
C ARG A 14 12.19 -8.97 -9.06
N ASN A 15 12.27 -9.86 -10.05
CA ASN A 15 13.39 -9.86 -10.98
C ASN A 15 13.08 -9.01 -12.23
N PRO A 16 13.88 -7.97 -12.55
CA PRO A 16 13.71 -7.19 -13.76
C PRO A 16 13.77 -8.02 -15.05
N ASP A 17 14.46 -9.16 -15.05
CA ASP A 17 14.56 -10.07 -16.19
C ASP A 17 13.44 -11.13 -16.23
N GLY A 18 12.52 -11.11 -15.27
CA GLY A 18 11.42 -12.08 -15.13
C GLY A 18 11.59 -13.03 -13.93
N GLY A 19 10.48 -13.38 -13.28
CA GLY A 19 10.44 -14.18 -12.06
C GLY A 19 10.77 -13.38 -10.79
N VAL A 20 11.32 -14.06 -9.78
CA VAL A 20 11.66 -13.48 -8.48
C VAL A 20 13.03 -13.93 -7.98
N TYR A 21 13.64 -13.11 -7.12
CA TYR A 21 14.82 -13.42 -6.34
C TYR A 21 14.43 -13.82 -4.92
N LEU A 22 14.84 -15.03 -4.52
CA LEU A 22 14.78 -15.47 -3.11
C LEU A 22 15.97 -14.96 -2.30
N VAL A 23 17.08 -14.66 -2.99
CA VAL A 23 18.32 -14.14 -2.41
C VAL A 23 18.83 -13.02 -3.31
N LYS A 24 19.16 -11.88 -2.70
CA LYS A 24 19.77 -10.74 -3.36
C LYS A 24 21.16 -10.46 -2.80
N ARG A 25 22.09 -10.08 -3.67
CA ARG A 25 23.36 -9.50 -3.24
C ARG A 25 23.06 -8.10 -2.70
N ALA A 26 23.68 -7.74 -1.58
CA ALA A 26 23.57 -6.38 -1.04
C ALA A 26 24.05 -5.35 -2.10
N PRO A 27 23.42 -4.17 -2.17
CA PRO A 27 23.78 -3.12 -3.11
C PRO A 27 25.22 -2.64 -2.90
N ASP A 28 25.77 -1.97 -3.92
CA ASP A 28 27.09 -1.36 -3.86
C ASP A 28 27.17 -0.34 -2.70
N PRO A 29 28.26 -0.34 -1.90
CA PRO A 29 28.46 0.63 -0.83
C PRO A 29 28.28 2.10 -1.24
N GLU A 30 28.53 2.46 -2.50
CA GLU A 30 28.33 3.81 -3.03
C GLU A 30 26.85 4.22 -3.02
N LEU A 31 25.93 3.30 -3.31
CA LEU A 31 24.50 3.57 -3.23
C LEU A 31 24.07 3.85 -1.79
N PHE A 32 24.65 3.13 -0.84
CA PHE A 32 24.41 3.34 0.58
C PHE A 32 25.03 4.66 1.08
N LEU A 33 26.21 5.04 0.60
CA LEU A 33 26.81 6.35 0.88
C LEU A 33 25.93 7.49 0.36
N ARG A 34 25.37 7.37 -0.85
CA ARG A 34 24.39 8.33 -1.39
C ARG A 34 23.14 8.43 -0.51
N TYR A 35 22.64 7.30 0.02
CA TYR A 35 21.52 7.30 0.98
C TYR A 35 21.86 8.09 2.25
N LEU A 36 23.06 7.90 2.80
CA LEU A 36 23.54 8.63 3.97
C LEU A 36 23.81 10.11 3.69
N ASP A 37 24.24 10.46 2.49
CA ASP A 37 24.42 11.86 2.09
C ASP A 37 23.05 12.58 2.02
N ASN A 38 22.02 11.90 1.52
CA ASN A 38 20.65 12.40 1.57
C ASN A 38 20.15 12.58 3.00
N LEU A 39 20.43 11.64 3.92
CA LEU A 39 20.14 11.79 5.34
C LEU A 39 20.83 13.03 5.92
N GLY A 40 22.13 13.24 5.61
CA GLY A 40 22.87 14.40 6.09
C GLY A 40 22.29 15.74 5.60
N ARG A 41 21.89 15.83 4.33
CA ARG A 41 21.20 17.02 3.78
C ARG A 41 19.84 17.23 4.46
N PHE A 42 19.06 16.15 4.59
CA PHE A 42 17.75 16.17 5.22
C PHE A 42 17.80 16.68 6.67
N LEU A 43 18.75 16.19 7.47
CA LEU A 43 18.94 16.62 8.85
C LEU A 43 19.28 18.11 8.93
N LYS A 44 20.23 18.58 8.10
CA LYS A 44 20.65 19.99 8.07
C LYS A 44 19.50 20.94 7.75
N GLU A 45 18.76 20.66 6.67
CA GLU A 45 17.65 21.53 6.27
C GLU A 45 16.49 21.46 7.27
N SER A 46 16.19 20.28 7.83
CA SER A 46 15.11 20.13 8.82
C SER A 46 15.42 20.82 10.15
N VAL A 47 16.64 20.69 10.68
CA VAL A 47 17.04 21.38 11.92
C VAL A 47 17.05 22.89 11.71
N LYS A 48 17.59 23.38 10.58
CA LYS A 48 17.53 24.79 10.20
C LYS A 48 16.09 25.30 10.07
N ALA A 49 15.22 24.52 9.44
CA ALA A 49 13.81 24.86 9.31
C ALA A 49 13.07 24.84 10.65
N SER A 50 13.49 24.05 11.63
CA SER A 50 12.82 24.02 12.94
C SER A 50 13.04 25.27 13.78
N GLY A 51 14.20 25.94 13.64
CA GLY A 51 14.59 27.04 14.52
C GLY A 51 14.83 26.64 15.97
N VAL A 52 14.95 25.34 16.29
CA VAL A 52 15.16 24.87 17.67
C VAL A 52 16.52 25.34 18.20
N GLU A 53 16.53 26.05 19.33
CA GLU A 53 17.76 26.54 19.98
C GLU A 53 18.16 25.69 21.19
N GLU A 54 17.19 25.15 21.93
CA GLU A 54 17.43 24.36 23.13
C GLU A 54 18.13 23.03 22.81
N CYS A 55 19.20 22.72 23.55
CA CYS A 55 20.06 21.58 23.26
C CYS A 55 19.32 20.23 23.42
N GLU A 56 18.49 20.05 24.45
CA GLU A 56 17.77 18.80 24.68
C GLU A 56 16.73 18.54 23.59
N GLU A 57 15.91 19.55 23.28
CA GLU A 57 14.91 19.47 22.21
C GLU A 57 15.54 19.26 20.85
N ARG A 58 16.71 19.86 20.60
CA ARG A 58 17.47 19.66 19.37
C ARG A 58 17.93 18.21 19.22
N LEU A 59 18.43 17.59 20.30
CA LEU A 59 18.82 16.16 20.27
C LEU A 59 17.61 15.26 20.00
N GLU A 60 16.47 15.51 20.65
CA GLU A 60 15.25 14.75 20.40
C GLU A 60 14.75 14.90 18.97
N LEU A 61 14.79 16.13 18.44
CA LEU A 61 14.43 16.39 17.05
C LEU A 61 15.36 15.64 16.09
N VAL A 62 16.69 15.68 16.31
CA VAL A 62 17.65 14.95 15.46
C VAL A 62 17.38 13.45 15.50
N ALA A 63 17.12 12.86 16.67
CA ALA A 63 16.75 11.44 16.78
C ALA A 63 15.47 11.12 16.00
N ASP A 64 14.42 11.93 16.19
CA ASP A 64 13.15 11.77 15.48
C ASP A 64 13.31 11.92 13.96
N LEU A 65 14.14 12.85 13.50
CA LEU A 65 14.41 13.06 12.08
C LEU A 65 15.16 11.89 11.45
N ILE A 66 16.13 11.27 12.15
CA ILE A 66 16.79 10.05 11.66
C ILE A 66 15.76 8.92 11.52
N ALA A 67 14.93 8.69 12.55
CA ALA A 67 13.90 7.66 12.53
C ALA A 67 12.84 7.92 11.44
N LEU A 68 12.42 9.18 11.26
CA LEU A 68 11.50 9.59 10.20
C LEU A 68 12.12 9.37 8.83
N PHE A 69 13.40 9.71 8.62
CA PHE A 69 14.08 9.47 7.34
C PHE A 69 14.19 7.98 6.99
N TYR A 70 14.36 7.11 7.98
CA TYR A 70 14.34 5.66 7.75
C TYR A 70 12.97 5.12 7.33
N LYS A 71 11.88 5.79 7.73
CA LYS A 71 10.50 5.42 7.36
C LYS A 71 9.98 6.18 6.13
N ALA A 72 10.49 7.37 5.84
CA ALA A 72 9.94 8.28 4.83
C ALA A 72 9.94 7.72 3.40
N PRO A 73 11.01 7.03 2.93
CA PRO A 73 11.00 6.46 1.59
C PRO A 73 10.00 5.32 1.41
N LEU A 74 9.48 4.76 2.51
CA LEU A 74 8.49 3.68 2.51
C LEU A 74 7.05 4.19 2.35
N LEU A 75 6.85 5.52 2.29
CA LEU A 75 5.54 6.17 2.26
C LEU A 75 5.46 7.06 1.02
N GLU A 76 5.57 6.41 -0.14
CA GLU A 76 5.53 7.03 -1.46
C GLU A 76 4.17 7.72 -1.71
N GLU A 77 4.12 8.82 -2.45
CA GLU A 77 2.85 9.46 -2.82
C GLU A 77 2.33 8.95 -4.18
N PRO A 78 1.03 8.63 -4.31
CA PRO A 78 0.45 8.24 -5.60
C PRO A 78 0.33 9.43 -6.57
N ILE A 79 0.21 10.67 -6.07
CA ILE A 79 0.06 11.88 -6.89
C ILE A 79 1.11 12.92 -6.47
N ARG A 80 1.83 13.49 -7.44
CA ARG A 80 2.80 14.58 -7.20
C ARG A 80 2.07 15.92 -7.01
N GLY A 81 2.62 16.79 -6.16
CA GLY A 81 2.10 18.15 -5.97
C GLY A 81 0.82 18.29 -5.15
N MET A 82 0.25 17.21 -4.61
CA MET A 82 -0.91 17.29 -3.71
C MET A 82 -0.58 17.81 -2.30
N SER A 83 -1.62 18.08 -1.51
CA SER A 83 -1.55 18.34 -0.07
C SER A 83 -0.65 17.34 0.64
N LEU A 84 -0.05 17.78 1.76
CA LEU A 84 0.82 16.95 2.59
C LEU A 84 0.20 15.58 2.87
N SER A 85 0.90 14.50 2.59
CA SER A 85 0.43 13.20 3.06
C SER A 85 0.48 13.10 4.57
N PRO A 86 -0.27 12.18 5.19
CA PRO A 86 -0.34 12.08 6.65
C PRO A 86 1.03 12.02 7.33
N PHE A 87 1.98 11.31 6.72
CA PHE A 87 3.35 11.27 7.21
C PHE A 87 4.12 12.57 6.98
N LYS A 88 4.02 13.16 5.77
CA LYS A 88 4.61 14.49 5.52
C LYS A 88 4.01 15.54 6.46
N SER A 89 2.73 15.46 6.80
CA SER A 89 2.07 16.31 7.80
C SER A 89 2.69 16.15 9.19
N TYR A 90 2.96 14.92 9.62
CA TYR A 90 3.67 14.67 10.86
C TYR A 90 5.10 15.21 10.84
N LEU A 91 5.84 15.02 9.74
CA LEU A 91 7.18 15.60 9.59
C LEU A 91 7.15 17.13 9.70
N VAL A 92 6.23 17.80 8.99
CA VAL A 92 6.10 19.25 9.05
C VAL A 92 5.69 19.70 10.45
N TYR A 93 4.73 19.03 11.09
CA TYR A 93 4.39 19.27 12.50
C TYR A 93 5.64 19.19 13.37
N ARG A 94 6.41 18.10 13.24
CA ARG A 94 7.54 17.84 14.13
C ARG A 94 8.65 18.86 13.96
N VAL A 95 8.95 19.25 12.72
CA VAL A 95 9.94 20.29 12.40
C VAL A 95 9.46 21.64 12.89
N LEU A 96 8.22 22.03 12.61
CA LEU A 96 7.73 23.38 12.88
C LEU A 96 7.18 23.59 14.30
N LYS A 97 6.97 22.52 15.08
CA LYS A 97 6.46 22.60 16.46
C LYS A 97 7.22 23.64 17.30
N HIS A 98 8.55 23.69 17.16
CA HIS A 98 9.40 24.61 17.91
C HIS A 98 9.22 26.08 17.50
N ARG A 99 8.75 26.36 16.28
CA ARG A 99 8.40 27.74 15.84
C ARG A 99 7.06 28.20 16.36
N PHE A 100 6.10 27.28 16.49
CA PHE A 100 4.76 27.60 16.97
C PHE A 100 4.64 27.57 18.49
N GLY A 101 5.60 26.95 19.19
CA GLY A 101 5.60 26.85 20.64
C GLY A 101 4.32 26.22 21.18
N ASP A 102 3.76 26.82 22.23
CA ASP A 102 2.54 26.33 22.89
C ASP A 102 1.25 26.56 22.07
N GLU A 103 1.29 27.30 20.96
CA GLU A 103 0.10 27.60 20.16
C GLU A 103 -0.60 26.37 19.55
N LEU A 104 0.13 25.26 19.43
CA LEU A 104 -0.38 23.99 18.90
C LEU A 104 -0.85 23.03 20.00
N VAL A 105 -0.54 23.29 21.26
CA VAL A 105 -0.83 22.36 22.36
C VAL A 105 -2.33 22.34 22.64
N GLY A 106 -2.91 21.14 22.74
CA GLY A 106 -4.33 20.96 23.02
C GLY A 106 -5.27 21.33 21.87
N LYS A 107 -4.71 21.70 20.70
CA LYS A 107 -5.47 21.93 19.48
C LYS A 107 -5.92 20.61 18.84
N SER A 108 -7.07 20.67 18.18
CA SER A 108 -7.59 19.56 17.39
C SER A 108 -6.68 19.31 16.17
N MET A 109 -6.75 18.09 15.64
CA MET A 109 -6.05 17.70 14.41
C MET A 109 -6.38 18.66 13.26
N LYS A 110 -7.66 19.03 13.12
CA LYS A 110 -8.13 20.02 12.14
C LYS A 110 -7.36 21.34 12.24
N GLU A 111 -7.39 21.98 13.42
CA GLU A 111 -6.76 23.30 13.64
C GLU A 111 -5.25 23.28 13.37
N ILE A 112 -4.58 22.18 13.73
CA ILE A 112 -3.14 22.03 13.51
C ILE A 112 -2.84 21.81 12.03
N PHE A 113 -3.60 20.93 11.38
CA PHE A 113 -3.41 20.66 9.95
C PHE A 113 -3.61 21.92 9.12
N ASP A 114 -4.56 22.79 9.51
CA ASP A 114 -4.80 24.07 8.84
C ASP A 114 -3.57 24.99 8.89
N LYS A 115 -2.94 25.13 10.06
CA LYS A 115 -1.69 25.90 10.21
C LYS A 115 -0.51 25.28 9.45
N ILE A 116 -0.40 23.95 9.46
CA ILE A 116 0.71 23.22 8.84
C ILE A 116 0.66 23.29 7.32
N ASP A 117 -0.52 23.09 6.71
CA ASP A 117 -0.70 23.10 5.26
C ASP A 117 -0.25 24.44 4.66
N GLU A 118 -0.63 25.57 5.28
CA GLU A 118 -0.20 26.92 4.89
C GLU A 118 1.32 27.11 4.99
N THR A 119 1.94 26.59 6.05
CA THR A 119 3.37 26.80 6.33
C THR A 119 4.27 25.84 5.54
N SER A 120 3.71 24.76 5.01
CA SER A 120 4.44 23.70 4.34
C SER A 120 5.12 24.09 3.03
N ILE A 121 4.71 25.22 2.43
CA ILE A 121 5.33 25.79 1.23
C ILE A 121 6.84 26.02 1.44
N GLY A 122 7.26 26.36 2.67
CA GLY A 122 8.66 26.54 3.04
C GLY A 122 9.49 25.25 3.17
N MET A 123 8.88 24.07 3.04
CA MET A 123 9.52 22.76 3.26
C MET A 123 9.91 22.06 1.95
N LYS A 124 9.85 22.77 0.80
CA LYS A 124 10.06 22.19 -0.53
C LYS A 124 11.39 21.46 -0.69
N ASP A 125 12.48 22.01 -0.16
CA ASP A 125 13.80 21.40 -0.25
C ASP A 125 13.87 20.07 0.52
N ILE A 126 13.23 20.00 1.68
CA ILE A 126 13.15 18.78 2.50
C ILE A 126 12.35 17.70 1.75
N PHE A 127 11.21 18.06 1.14
CA PHE A 127 10.42 17.12 0.36
C PHE A 127 11.14 16.62 -0.89
N ASN A 128 11.88 17.49 -1.59
CA ASN A 128 12.68 17.09 -2.74
C ASN A 128 13.74 16.05 -2.34
N ILE A 129 14.42 16.22 -1.20
CA ILE A 129 15.40 15.23 -0.71
C ILE A 129 14.73 13.88 -0.43
N LEU A 130 13.54 13.88 0.17
CA LEU A 130 12.79 12.65 0.43
C LEU A 130 12.34 11.96 -0.86
N ASP A 131 11.81 12.73 -1.81
CA ASP A 131 11.36 12.22 -3.10
C ASP A 131 12.57 11.65 -3.90
N GLU A 132 13.72 12.35 -3.94
CA GLU A 132 14.98 11.85 -4.52
C GLU A 132 15.46 10.54 -3.87
N THR A 133 15.29 10.42 -2.55
CA THR A 133 15.70 9.23 -1.79
C THR A 133 14.77 8.04 -2.07
N SER A 134 13.47 8.31 -2.24
CA SER A 134 12.45 7.27 -2.48
C SER A 134 12.71 6.42 -3.72
N GLU A 135 13.41 6.95 -4.72
CA GLU A 135 13.72 6.24 -5.97
C GLU A 135 14.61 4.99 -5.79
N PHE A 136 15.39 4.92 -4.71
CA PHE A 136 16.36 3.83 -4.51
C PHE A 136 16.42 3.29 -3.07
N ALA A 137 15.66 3.88 -2.15
CA ALA A 137 15.67 3.48 -0.74
C ALA A 137 15.16 2.06 -0.50
N ASP A 138 14.29 1.53 -1.37
CA ASP A 138 13.81 0.16 -1.29
C ASP A 138 14.96 -0.86 -1.39
N LYS A 139 15.94 -0.62 -2.24
CA LYS A 139 17.15 -1.44 -2.35
C LYS A 139 17.94 -1.41 -1.04
N ILE A 140 18.03 -0.25 -0.41
CA ILE A 140 18.72 -0.09 0.88
C ILE A 140 17.96 -0.83 1.99
N ILE A 141 16.64 -0.66 2.06
CA ILE A 141 15.81 -1.19 3.15
C ILE A 141 15.59 -2.70 3.00
N PHE A 142 15.38 -3.21 1.79
CA PHE A 142 15.03 -4.61 1.57
C PHE A 142 16.21 -5.51 1.20
N GLU A 143 17.33 -4.97 0.68
CA GLU A 143 18.46 -5.78 0.20
C GLU A 143 19.70 -5.73 1.12
N ILE A 144 19.75 -4.83 2.12
CA ILE A 144 20.84 -4.80 3.11
C ILE A 144 20.44 -5.57 4.38
N PRO A 145 21.13 -6.67 4.71
CA PRO A 145 20.79 -7.45 5.89
C PRO A 145 21.40 -6.86 7.17
N ALA A 146 20.74 -7.07 8.31
CA ALA A 146 21.28 -6.72 9.63
C ALA A 146 22.46 -7.62 10.06
N ASP A 147 22.44 -8.88 9.61
CA ASP A 147 23.48 -9.89 9.83
C ASP A 147 23.90 -10.49 8.48
N THR A 148 25.18 -10.80 8.30
CA THR A 148 25.69 -11.27 7.01
C THR A 148 25.69 -12.80 6.88
N ARG A 149 25.38 -13.55 7.95
CA ARG A 149 25.46 -15.01 7.97
C ARG A 149 24.20 -15.67 7.38
N PRO A 150 24.33 -16.72 6.56
CA PRO A 150 23.19 -17.45 6.00
C PRO A 150 22.16 -17.88 7.05
N GLY A 151 20.89 -17.50 6.86
CA GLY A 151 19.78 -17.78 7.78
C GLY A 151 19.54 -16.72 8.85
N TYR A 152 20.56 -15.93 9.22
CA TYR A 152 20.39 -14.73 10.05
C TYR A 152 20.29 -13.46 9.20
N ASN A 153 20.74 -13.53 7.95
CA ASN A 153 20.61 -12.50 6.93
C ASN A 153 19.20 -12.42 6.31
N LEU A 154 18.16 -12.71 7.11
CA LEU A 154 16.75 -12.60 6.70
C LEU A 154 16.10 -11.28 7.14
N SER A 155 16.74 -10.52 8.03
CA SER A 155 16.22 -9.25 8.56
C SER A 155 16.92 -8.03 7.97
N SER A 156 16.22 -6.90 7.89
CA SER A 156 16.74 -5.63 7.36
C SER A 156 17.56 -4.86 8.40
N LEU A 157 18.68 -4.26 7.98
CA LEU A 157 19.48 -3.39 8.84
C LEU A 157 18.69 -2.19 9.36
N ILE A 158 17.89 -1.53 8.52
CA ILE A 158 17.16 -0.31 8.91
C ILE A 158 16.09 -0.63 9.97
N PHE A 159 15.34 -1.71 9.80
CA PHE A 159 14.35 -2.14 10.79
C PHE A 159 15.00 -2.61 12.10
N HIS A 160 16.18 -3.25 12.03
CA HIS A 160 16.98 -3.57 13.20
C HIS A 160 17.37 -2.31 13.99
N LEU A 161 17.91 -1.28 13.33
CA LEU A 161 18.31 -0.02 13.99
C LEU A 161 17.11 0.68 14.67
N LEU A 162 15.95 0.70 14.02
CA LEU A 162 14.71 1.25 14.59
C LEU A 162 14.27 0.46 15.83
N ALA A 163 14.30 -0.88 15.76
CA ALA A 163 13.95 -1.75 16.88
C ALA A 163 14.91 -1.55 18.07
N VAL A 164 16.23 -1.56 17.84
CA VAL A 164 17.24 -1.35 18.90
C VAL A 164 17.04 0.00 19.59
N SER A 165 16.76 1.07 18.85
CA SER A 165 16.49 2.38 19.44
C SER A 165 15.20 2.40 20.29
N ALA A 166 14.11 1.80 19.78
CA ALA A 166 12.85 1.71 20.51
C ALA A 166 12.99 0.90 21.82
N LEU A 167 13.71 -0.22 21.78
CA LEU A 167 13.95 -1.07 22.94
C LEU A 167 14.90 -0.42 23.96
N SER A 168 15.98 0.20 23.49
CA SER A 168 16.94 0.92 24.34
C SER A 168 16.25 2.05 25.08
N TRP A 169 15.42 2.83 24.38
CA TRP A 169 14.64 3.90 25.01
C TRP A 169 13.62 3.36 26.02
N SER A 170 12.91 2.28 25.68
CA SER A 170 11.87 1.70 26.57
C SER A 170 12.46 1.14 27.86
N LYS A 171 13.69 0.63 27.84
CA LYS A 171 14.41 0.19 29.04
C LYS A 171 15.05 1.32 29.82
N PHE A 172 15.31 2.44 29.18
CA PHE A 172 15.92 3.59 29.84
C PHE A 172 14.95 4.15 30.88
N GLY A 173 15.34 4.12 32.15
CA GLY A 173 14.51 4.55 33.28
C GLY A 173 14.16 6.05 33.29
N ILE A 174 13.88 6.60 34.47
CA ILE A 174 13.40 8.00 34.63
C ILE A 174 14.52 9.05 34.39
N GLN A 175 15.75 8.66 34.06
CA GLN A 175 16.86 9.60 33.87
C GLN A 175 16.66 10.52 32.64
N GLY A 176 17.26 11.73 32.74
CA GLY A 176 16.91 12.93 31.98
C GLY A 176 16.87 12.85 30.45
N ARG A 177 16.06 13.74 29.85
CA ARG A 177 15.73 13.79 28.41
C ARG A 177 16.96 13.82 27.50
N ARG A 178 17.98 14.60 27.85
CA ARG A 178 19.25 14.68 27.10
C ARG A 178 19.92 13.32 26.88
N ARG A 179 20.12 12.53 27.95
CA ARG A 179 20.79 11.22 27.86
C ARG A 179 19.96 10.22 27.04
N LYS A 180 18.63 10.25 27.19
CA LYS A 180 17.71 9.46 26.35
C LYS A 180 17.86 9.78 24.87
N ALA A 181 17.94 11.06 24.51
CA ALA A 181 18.09 11.47 23.12
C ALA A 181 19.46 11.04 22.55
N ILE A 182 20.55 11.17 23.33
CA ILE A 182 21.88 10.67 22.96
C ILE A 182 21.86 9.15 22.71
N LEU A 183 21.24 8.39 23.62
CA LEU A 183 21.09 6.95 23.48
C LEU A 183 20.35 6.58 22.19
N ARG A 184 19.25 7.28 21.88
CA ARG A 184 18.49 7.05 20.64
C ARG A 184 19.32 7.30 19.40
N ILE A 185 20.02 8.44 19.32
CA ILE A 185 20.91 8.76 18.19
C ILE A 185 21.98 7.68 18.04
N ALA A 186 22.63 7.29 19.13
CA ALA A 186 23.64 6.22 19.11
C ALA A 186 23.05 4.89 18.64
N SER A 187 21.86 4.51 19.14
CA SER A 187 21.16 3.28 18.75
C SER A 187 20.81 3.25 17.27
N LEU A 188 20.32 4.36 16.71
CA LEU A 188 19.97 4.49 15.30
C LEU A 188 21.19 4.45 14.36
N LEU A 189 22.41 4.66 14.89
CA LEU A 189 23.63 4.75 14.09
C LEU A 189 24.68 3.69 14.42
N HIS A 190 24.52 2.89 15.48
CA HIS A 190 25.60 2.03 16.00
C HIS A 190 26.16 1.03 14.97
N ASP A 191 25.29 0.50 14.11
CA ASP A 191 25.62 -0.51 13.11
C ASP A 191 25.55 -0.01 11.66
N ILE A 192 25.39 1.30 11.46
CA ILE A 192 25.23 1.91 10.14
C ILE A 192 26.47 1.72 9.24
N GLY A 193 27.65 1.44 9.82
CA GLY A 193 28.88 1.15 9.09
C GLY A 193 28.95 -0.23 8.44
N LYS A 194 28.07 -1.17 8.81
CA LYS A 194 28.09 -2.57 8.33
C LYS A 194 28.10 -2.72 6.80
N PRO A 195 27.30 -1.97 6.02
CA PRO A 195 27.28 -2.14 4.57
C PRO A 195 28.56 -1.69 3.86
N ILE A 196 29.41 -0.90 4.55
CA ILE A 196 30.63 -0.32 3.98
C ILE A 196 31.86 -1.13 4.39
N ASP A 197 31.99 -1.41 5.69
CA ASP A 197 33.06 -2.25 6.22
C ASP A 197 32.48 -3.13 7.34
N PRO A 198 32.00 -4.35 7.02
CA PRO A 198 31.43 -5.26 8.01
C PRO A 198 32.40 -5.61 9.16
N VAL A 199 33.71 -5.69 8.85
CA VAL A 199 34.74 -6.13 9.81
C VAL A 199 35.04 -5.01 10.82
N ASN A 200 35.20 -3.77 10.34
CA ASN A 200 35.44 -2.61 11.19
C ASN A 200 34.20 -1.71 11.32
N HIS A 201 32.99 -2.30 11.30
CA HIS A 201 31.74 -1.55 11.20
C HIS A 201 31.59 -0.53 12.33
N VAL A 202 32.04 -0.85 13.55
CA VAL A 202 32.05 0.08 14.69
C VAL A 202 32.79 1.37 14.35
N ARG A 203 34.05 1.26 13.88
CA ARG A 203 34.85 2.42 13.49
C ARG A 203 34.15 3.19 12.38
N LYS A 204 33.56 2.47 11.41
CA LYS A 204 32.90 3.11 10.28
C LYS A 204 31.60 3.82 10.68
N SER A 205 30.82 3.26 11.60
CA SER A 205 29.65 3.90 12.21
C SER A 205 30.02 5.19 12.91
N VAL A 206 31.15 5.23 13.62
CA VAL A 206 31.67 6.45 14.27
C VAL A 206 32.06 7.52 13.24
N GLU A 207 32.76 7.14 12.18
CA GLU A 207 33.10 8.05 11.07
C GLU A 207 31.83 8.64 10.43
N ILE A 208 30.80 7.81 10.21
CA ILE A 208 29.51 8.24 9.66
C ILE A 208 28.77 9.15 10.63
N ALA A 209 28.69 8.79 11.92
CA ALA A 209 28.05 9.60 12.96
C ALA A 209 28.69 10.99 13.05
N ASN A 210 30.02 11.06 13.03
CA ASN A 210 30.74 12.33 12.97
C ASN A 210 30.34 13.16 11.74
N ARG A 211 30.31 12.53 10.56
CA ARG A 211 29.97 13.22 9.31
C ARG A 211 28.53 13.75 9.31
N LEU A 212 27.59 13.00 9.88
CA LEU A 212 26.17 13.36 9.92
C LEU A 212 25.86 14.41 10.97
N LEU A 213 26.46 14.32 12.15
CA LEU A 213 26.06 15.08 13.35
C LEU A 213 26.94 16.31 13.63
N SER A 214 28.14 16.38 13.06
CA SER A 214 29.04 17.53 13.25
C SER A 214 28.38 18.84 12.83
N GLY A 215 28.34 19.81 13.75
CA GLY A 215 27.68 21.10 13.56
C GLY A 215 26.15 21.08 13.66
N LEU A 216 25.53 19.91 13.85
CA LEU A 216 24.10 19.79 14.20
C LEU A 216 23.88 19.72 15.71
N ILE A 217 24.76 19.04 16.43
CA ILE A 217 24.76 18.93 17.90
C ILE A 217 26.09 19.45 18.45
N CYS A 218 26.17 19.73 19.75
CA CYS A 218 27.42 20.21 20.36
C CYS A 218 28.47 19.10 20.44
N ASP A 219 29.75 19.50 20.52
CA ASP A 219 30.86 18.55 20.49
C ASP A 219 30.87 17.60 21.69
N GLU A 220 30.37 18.04 22.86
CA GLU A 220 30.23 17.18 24.04
C GLU A 220 29.21 16.06 23.81
N ASP A 221 28.04 16.38 23.23
CA ASP A 221 26.99 15.40 22.95
C ASP A 221 27.42 14.44 21.84
N LEU A 222 28.11 14.95 20.81
CA LEU A 222 28.72 14.12 19.77
C LEU A 222 29.76 13.17 20.36
N GLY A 223 30.58 13.64 21.30
CA GLY A 223 31.52 12.82 22.06
C GLY A 223 30.83 11.65 22.76
N CYS A 224 29.69 11.91 23.41
CA CYS A 224 28.90 10.87 24.09
C CYS A 224 28.31 9.85 23.11
N VAL A 225 27.75 10.30 21.97
CA VAL A 225 27.24 9.40 20.91
C VAL A 225 28.35 8.49 20.41
N ARG A 226 29.53 9.05 20.13
CA ARG A 226 30.68 8.26 19.66
C ARG A 226 31.14 7.25 20.68
N GLU A 227 31.25 7.65 21.95
CA GLU A 227 31.70 6.77 23.02
C GLU A 227 30.78 5.55 23.17
N ILE A 228 29.46 5.75 23.07
CA ILE A 228 28.49 4.66 23.07
C ILE A 228 28.70 3.74 21.86
N ILE A 229 28.78 4.29 20.65
CA ILE A 229 28.96 3.50 19.42
C ILE A 229 30.28 2.73 19.47
N GLU A 230 31.39 3.36 19.88
CA GLU A 230 32.72 2.73 19.95
C GLU A 230 32.75 1.52 20.91
N ASN A 231 31.91 1.53 21.95
CA ASN A 231 32.00 0.58 23.06
C ASN A 231 30.78 -0.35 23.19
N HIS A 232 29.82 -0.36 22.27
CA HIS A 232 28.61 -1.19 22.41
C HIS A 232 28.88 -2.71 22.48
N HIS A 233 30.02 -3.18 21.94
CA HIS A 233 30.50 -4.58 22.10
C HIS A 233 31.38 -4.81 23.34
N ASN A 234 31.80 -3.74 24.05
CA ASN A 234 32.77 -3.83 25.14
C ASN A 234 32.10 -4.16 26.48
N ILE A 235 32.24 -5.41 26.93
CA ILE A 235 31.54 -5.88 28.12
C ILE A 235 32.05 -5.26 29.42
N ASP A 236 33.34 -4.98 29.47
CA ASP A 236 34.06 -4.50 30.65
C ASP A 236 34.20 -2.97 30.70
N TYR A 237 33.44 -2.24 29.87
CA TYR A 237 33.48 -0.80 29.83
C TYR A 237 33.06 -0.17 31.18
N LYS A 238 33.86 0.79 31.65
CA LYS A 238 33.71 1.45 32.97
C LYS A 238 33.70 2.98 32.89
N GLY A 239 33.56 3.56 31.69
CA GLY A 239 33.53 5.01 31.52
C GLY A 239 32.16 5.63 31.81
N ALA A 240 31.98 6.89 31.38
CA ALA A 240 30.84 7.74 31.76
C ALA A 240 29.50 7.22 31.23
N MET A 241 29.49 6.62 30.04
CA MET A 241 28.27 6.16 29.34
C MET A 241 27.96 4.67 29.59
N LYS A 242 28.41 4.11 30.72
CA LYS A 242 28.30 2.66 31.01
C LYS A 242 26.86 2.16 31.00
N GLU A 243 25.93 2.95 31.52
CA GLU A 243 24.51 2.59 31.58
C GLU A 243 23.92 2.51 30.17
N GLU A 244 24.13 3.54 29.34
CA GLU A 244 23.70 3.59 27.94
C GLU A 244 24.27 2.45 27.10
N ILE A 245 25.57 2.20 27.22
CA ILE A 245 26.25 1.11 26.52
C ILE A 245 25.64 -0.24 26.91
N SER A 246 25.33 -0.43 28.20
CA SER A 246 24.68 -1.67 28.65
C SER A 246 23.27 -1.82 28.08
N LEU A 247 22.51 -0.73 27.98
CA LEU A 247 21.13 -0.74 27.48
C LEU A 247 21.07 -0.98 25.96
N ILE A 248 21.93 -0.32 25.17
CA ILE A 248 22.05 -0.62 23.73
C ILE A 248 22.46 -2.06 23.52
N ARG A 249 23.40 -2.59 24.30
CA ARG A 249 23.82 -3.99 24.17
C ARG A 249 22.69 -4.96 24.53
N GLU A 250 21.92 -4.70 25.58
CA GLU A 250 20.77 -5.53 25.96
C GLU A 250 19.70 -5.51 24.84
N ALA A 251 19.40 -4.33 24.30
CA ALA A 251 18.46 -4.13 23.21
C ALA A 251 18.93 -4.77 21.89
N ASP A 252 20.20 -4.59 21.50
CA ASP A 252 20.80 -5.19 20.30
C ASP A 252 20.84 -6.71 20.39
N MET A 253 21.20 -7.27 21.55
CA MET A 253 21.15 -8.71 21.80
C MET A 253 19.72 -9.26 21.67
N PHE A 254 18.72 -8.55 22.22
CA PHE A 254 17.33 -8.98 22.16
C PHE A 254 16.75 -8.86 20.73
N ALA A 255 16.94 -7.70 20.06
CA ALA A 255 16.50 -7.48 18.68
C ALA A 255 17.16 -8.49 17.71
N SER A 256 18.49 -8.67 17.83
CA SER A 256 19.21 -9.72 17.11
C SER A 256 18.67 -11.11 17.45
N GLY A 257 18.27 -11.34 18.70
CA GLY A 257 17.65 -12.59 19.13
C GLY A 257 16.30 -12.85 18.44
N MET A 258 15.45 -11.84 18.31
CA MET A 258 14.17 -11.94 17.59
C MET A 258 14.35 -12.22 16.10
N ASP A 259 15.45 -11.73 15.51
CA ASP A 259 15.77 -11.90 14.09
C ASP A 259 16.57 -13.19 13.79
N ARG A 260 17.35 -13.70 14.75
CA ARG A 260 18.17 -14.91 14.59
C ARG A 260 17.38 -16.17 14.92
N LEU A 261 16.76 -16.70 13.88
CA LEU A 261 15.94 -17.92 13.95
C LEU A 261 16.81 -19.18 13.89
N ASP A 262 17.29 -19.59 15.05
CA ASP A 262 18.15 -20.76 15.26
C ASP A 262 17.53 -22.06 14.72
N SER A 263 16.20 -22.16 14.84
CA SER A 263 15.42 -23.31 14.37
C SER A 263 15.54 -23.50 12.86
N ILE A 264 15.53 -22.41 12.10
CA ILE A 264 15.67 -22.43 10.63
C ILE A 264 17.07 -22.92 10.25
N VAL A 265 18.11 -22.34 10.85
CA VAL A 265 19.50 -22.70 10.53
C VAL A 265 19.75 -24.19 10.78
N LYS A 266 19.32 -24.69 11.94
CA LYS A 266 19.48 -26.10 12.34
C LYS A 266 18.73 -27.04 11.38
N ALA A 267 17.54 -26.66 10.94
CA ALA A 267 16.72 -27.50 10.07
C ALA A 267 17.13 -27.47 8.59
N SER A 268 17.68 -26.35 8.11
CA SER A 268 17.86 -26.12 6.66
C SER A 268 19.30 -26.30 6.14
N VAL A 269 20.31 -25.84 6.88
CA VAL A 269 21.68 -25.69 6.33
C VAL A 269 22.77 -26.40 7.13
N LEU A 270 22.49 -26.73 8.40
CA LEU A 270 23.53 -27.19 9.32
C LEU A 270 24.17 -28.53 8.91
N ARG A 271 23.36 -29.47 8.43
CA ARG A 271 23.84 -30.76 7.90
C ARG A 271 24.83 -30.58 6.76
N GLN A 272 24.53 -29.67 5.84
CA GLN A 272 25.39 -29.42 4.68
C GLN A 272 26.73 -28.79 5.12
N LEU A 273 26.70 -27.85 6.08
CA LEU A 273 27.93 -27.27 6.63
C LEU A 273 28.82 -28.34 7.30
N ALA A 274 28.21 -29.23 8.07
CA ALA A 274 28.88 -30.37 8.70
C ALA A 274 29.52 -31.31 7.67
N GLU A 275 28.80 -31.64 6.59
CA GLU A 275 29.28 -32.49 5.49
C GLU A 275 30.46 -31.85 4.73
N ILE A 276 30.44 -30.54 4.48
CA ILE A 276 31.51 -29.84 3.75
C ILE A 276 32.84 -29.85 4.53
N ASP A 277 32.77 -29.64 5.84
CA ASP A 277 33.95 -29.57 6.71
C ASP A 277 34.31 -30.90 7.37
N GLY A 278 33.51 -31.95 7.20
CA GLY A 278 33.73 -33.26 7.81
C GLY A 278 33.63 -33.26 9.34
N ILE A 279 32.79 -32.39 9.90
CA ILE A 279 32.59 -32.22 11.36
C ILE A 279 31.15 -32.59 11.75
N SER A 280 30.85 -32.65 13.06
CA SER A 280 29.46 -32.85 13.50
C SER A 280 28.60 -31.59 13.32
N GLU A 281 27.28 -31.74 13.18
CA GLU A 281 26.34 -30.60 13.11
C GLU A 281 26.48 -29.65 14.31
N LYS A 282 26.73 -30.19 15.51
CA LYS A 282 26.94 -29.38 16.72
C LYS A 282 28.21 -28.53 16.62
N GLU A 283 29.29 -29.11 16.12
CA GLU A 283 30.56 -28.39 15.90
C GLU A 283 30.43 -27.36 14.78
N ALA A 284 29.69 -27.67 13.71
CA ALA A 284 29.40 -26.72 12.64
C ALA A 284 28.62 -25.51 13.19
N PHE A 285 27.62 -25.74 14.03
CA PHE A 285 26.83 -24.65 14.62
C PHE A 285 27.70 -23.76 15.52
N GLU A 286 28.56 -24.38 16.33
CA GLU A 286 29.50 -23.66 17.19
C GLU A 286 30.52 -22.86 16.37
N LYS A 287 31.11 -23.45 15.33
CA LYS A 287 32.12 -22.82 14.46
C LYS A 287 31.56 -21.65 13.66
N TYR A 288 30.40 -21.82 13.03
CA TYR A 288 29.86 -20.89 12.02
C TYR A 288 28.86 -19.88 12.57
N TYR A 289 28.13 -20.22 13.63
CA TYR A 289 27.06 -19.37 14.16
C TYR A 289 27.36 -18.82 15.56
N ARG A 290 27.80 -19.64 16.52
CA ARG A 290 28.10 -19.14 17.87
C ARG A 290 29.41 -18.35 17.94
N ARG A 291 30.51 -18.96 17.51
CA ARG A 291 31.82 -18.28 17.43
C ARG A 291 31.87 -17.38 16.20
N GLY A 292 31.30 -17.87 15.09
CA GLY A 292 30.92 -17.06 13.92
C GLY A 292 32.03 -16.22 13.31
N VAL A 293 33.28 -16.62 13.46
CA VAL A 293 34.43 -15.83 13.01
C VAL A 293 34.40 -15.67 11.49
N TRP A 294 34.53 -14.44 10.99
CA TRP A 294 34.33 -14.10 9.57
C TRP A 294 35.25 -14.91 8.65
N GLU A 295 36.47 -15.20 9.10
CA GLU A 295 37.47 -16.00 8.40
C GLU A 295 36.97 -17.42 8.06
N ASN A 296 36.14 -18.02 8.91
CA ASN A 296 35.56 -19.34 8.65
C ASN A 296 34.64 -19.31 7.42
N TRP A 297 33.87 -18.24 7.26
CA TRP A 297 33.00 -18.03 6.10
C TRP A 297 33.84 -17.71 4.84
N VAL A 298 34.94 -16.96 4.98
CA VAL A 298 35.87 -16.68 3.86
C VAL A 298 36.50 -17.98 3.36
N GLU A 299 36.94 -18.83 4.28
CA GLU A 299 37.52 -20.14 3.94
C GLU A 299 36.49 -21.04 3.25
N LEU A 300 35.26 -21.07 3.75
CA LEU A 300 34.18 -21.85 3.17
C LEU A 300 33.85 -21.40 1.74
N GLU A 301 33.74 -20.09 1.51
CA GLU A 301 33.49 -19.51 0.18
C GLU A 301 34.65 -19.78 -0.80
N ARG A 302 35.90 -19.84 -0.30
CA ARG A 302 37.05 -20.27 -1.12
C ARG A 302 37.00 -21.75 -1.49
N LYS A 303 36.57 -22.62 -0.58
CA LYS A 303 36.43 -24.07 -0.84
C LYS A 303 35.30 -24.33 -1.82
N LYS A 304 34.17 -23.62 -1.69
CA LYS A 304 33.00 -23.75 -2.55
C LYS A 304 32.42 -22.36 -2.87
N PRO A 305 32.73 -21.79 -4.05
CA PRO A 305 32.18 -20.52 -4.47
C PRO A 305 30.64 -20.52 -4.49
N GLU A 306 30.02 -19.40 -4.14
CA GLU A 306 28.58 -19.16 -4.04
C GLU A 306 27.84 -19.97 -2.96
N ILE A 307 28.58 -20.60 -2.04
CA ILE A 307 27.97 -21.40 -0.97
C ILE A 307 27.13 -20.54 -0.01
N THR A 308 27.57 -19.33 0.32
CA THR A 308 26.78 -18.41 1.16
C THR A 308 25.42 -18.07 0.55
N ARG A 309 25.37 -17.85 -0.77
CA ARG A 309 24.12 -17.66 -1.52
C ARG A 309 23.26 -18.92 -1.48
N GLU A 310 23.83 -20.08 -1.78
CA GLU A 310 23.11 -21.37 -1.79
C GLU A 310 22.47 -21.68 -0.44
N LEU A 311 23.24 -21.50 0.66
CA LEU A 311 22.74 -21.74 2.01
C LEU A 311 21.64 -20.73 2.38
N THR A 312 21.80 -19.46 2.02
CA THR A 312 20.76 -18.45 2.24
C THR A 312 19.47 -18.82 1.51
N GLU A 313 19.57 -19.26 0.26
CA GLU A 313 18.40 -19.66 -0.55
C GLU A 313 17.68 -20.87 0.07
N LYS A 314 18.43 -21.83 0.61
CA LYS A 314 17.88 -22.97 1.35
C LYS A 314 17.12 -22.54 2.61
N CYS A 315 17.65 -21.59 3.37
CA CYS A 315 16.93 -21.01 4.52
C CYS A 315 15.62 -20.36 4.10
N VAL A 316 15.61 -19.57 3.01
CA VAL A 316 14.40 -18.90 2.51
C VAL A 316 13.36 -19.92 2.04
N LYS A 317 13.76 -20.95 1.28
CA LYS A 317 12.85 -22.02 0.86
C LYS A 317 12.25 -22.78 2.06
N TYR A 318 13.04 -22.99 3.12
CA TYR A 318 12.55 -23.60 4.35
C TYR A 318 11.50 -22.72 5.04
N VAL A 319 11.75 -21.41 5.16
CA VAL A 319 10.76 -20.44 5.70
C VAL A 319 9.44 -20.50 4.96
N LEU A 320 9.49 -20.56 3.62
CA LEU A 320 8.31 -20.59 2.77
C LEU A 320 7.51 -21.91 2.90
N SER A 321 8.08 -22.96 3.48
CA SER A 321 7.44 -24.29 3.66
C SER A 321 6.71 -24.49 5.01
N GLU A 322 6.57 -23.43 5.81
CA GLU A 322 5.74 -23.33 7.04
C GLU A 322 6.10 -24.17 8.29
N GLU A 323 7.11 -25.04 8.28
CA GLU A 323 7.53 -25.80 9.49
C GLU A 323 8.55 -25.05 10.39
N ILE A 324 8.17 -23.92 10.99
CA ILE A 324 9.03 -23.23 11.98
C ILE A 324 8.57 -23.55 13.40
N LYS A 325 9.36 -24.36 14.12
CA LYS A 325 9.14 -24.66 15.54
C LYS A 325 9.25 -23.40 16.39
N ALA A 326 8.38 -23.28 17.40
CA ALA A 326 8.43 -22.20 18.39
C ALA A 326 9.79 -22.20 19.12
N GLU A 327 10.32 -21.01 19.38
CA GLU A 327 11.53 -20.85 20.20
C GLU A 327 11.20 -20.94 21.70
N LYS A 328 12.24 -20.99 22.55
CA LYS A 328 12.04 -20.92 24.01
C LYS A 328 11.42 -19.58 24.39
N GLU A 329 10.54 -19.62 25.39
CA GLU A 329 9.91 -18.44 25.95
C GLU A 329 10.93 -17.57 26.70
N GLU A 330 11.36 -16.51 26.05
CA GLU A 330 12.16 -15.43 26.61
C GLU A 330 11.43 -14.12 26.30
N HIS A 331 11.29 -13.24 27.29
CA HIS A 331 10.63 -11.95 27.13
C HIS A 331 11.54 -10.83 27.60
N PHE A 332 11.40 -9.66 26.98
CA PHE A 332 12.13 -8.46 27.35
C PHE A 332 11.41 -7.78 28.51
N SER A 333 11.97 -7.90 29.72
CA SER A 333 11.29 -7.45 30.94
C SER A 333 10.93 -5.95 30.92
N GLY A 334 9.71 -5.61 31.35
CA GLY A 334 9.26 -4.22 31.49
C GLY A 334 8.94 -3.50 30.18
N VAL A 335 8.81 -4.23 29.05
CA VAL A 335 8.44 -3.68 27.74
C VAL A 335 7.30 -4.50 27.13
N TYR A 336 6.32 -3.79 26.59
CA TYR A 336 5.12 -4.35 25.97
C TYR A 336 5.02 -3.88 24.51
N MET A 337 4.37 -4.69 23.69
CA MET A 337 3.80 -4.25 22.42
C MET A 337 2.34 -3.90 22.62
N VAL A 338 1.92 -2.79 22.02
CA VAL A 338 0.54 -2.31 22.02
C VAL A 338 0.03 -2.35 20.59
N LYS A 339 -1.15 -2.92 20.38
CA LYS A 339 -1.87 -2.90 19.12
C LYS A 339 -3.13 -2.07 19.29
N LEU A 340 -3.40 -1.18 18.34
CA LEU A 340 -4.66 -0.46 18.22
C LEU A 340 -5.27 -0.76 16.85
N ASP A 341 -6.58 -1.02 16.85
CA ASP A 341 -7.41 -1.21 15.66
C ASP A 341 -8.53 -0.16 15.66
N VAL A 342 -8.62 0.64 14.60
CA VAL A 342 -9.71 1.59 14.38
C VAL A 342 -10.91 0.81 13.87
N ALA A 343 -11.95 0.72 14.69
CA ALA A 343 -13.17 0.01 14.37
C ALA A 343 -14.08 0.85 13.45
N SER A 344 -14.87 0.16 12.61
CA SER A 344 -15.93 0.78 11.79
C SER A 344 -15.47 1.90 10.84
N ILE A 345 -14.25 1.82 10.30
CA ILE A 345 -13.72 2.76 9.28
C ILE A 345 -14.69 2.91 8.11
N GLN A 346 -15.22 1.79 7.60
CA GLN A 346 -16.16 1.83 6.47
C GLN A 346 -17.46 2.57 6.82
N ASP A 347 -17.96 2.44 8.05
CA ASP A 347 -19.16 3.14 8.50
C ASP A 347 -18.93 4.65 8.62
N PHE A 348 -17.72 5.05 9.05
CA PHE A 348 -17.30 6.45 9.12
C PHE A 348 -17.14 7.07 7.73
N ILE A 349 -16.49 6.35 6.81
CA ILE A 349 -16.25 6.81 5.43
C ILE A 349 -17.55 6.90 4.64
N ARG A 350 -18.44 5.90 4.79
CA ARG A 350 -19.71 5.79 4.05
C ARG A 350 -20.87 6.47 4.75
N GLU A 351 -20.59 7.34 5.70
CA GLU A 351 -21.63 8.00 6.48
C GLU A 351 -22.47 8.98 5.64
N SER A 352 -21.92 9.53 4.56
CA SER A 352 -22.59 10.52 3.71
C SER A 352 -22.61 10.07 2.24
N GLU A 353 -23.69 10.42 1.54
CA GLU A 353 -23.83 10.20 0.11
C GLU A 353 -23.07 11.21 -0.79
N LYS A 354 -22.14 12.00 -0.24
CA LYS A 354 -21.40 13.01 -1.00
C LYS A 354 -19.95 12.57 -1.20
N LEU A 355 -19.51 12.50 -2.47
CA LEU A 355 -18.14 12.13 -2.84
C LEU A 355 -17.06 12.96 -2.13
N PRO A 356 -17.19 14.29 -1.97
CA PRO A 356 -16.24 15.06 -1.18
C PRO A 356 -16.07 14.54 0.25
N ILE A 357 -17.17 14.13 0.90
CA ILE A 357 -17.13 13.63 2.28
C ILE A 357 -16.54 12.23 2.36
N LEU A 358 -16.80 11.37 1.37
CA LEU A 358 -16.18 10.05 1.30
C LEU A 358 -14.65 10.19 1.26
N SER A 359 -14.15 11.03 0.36
CA SER A 359 -12.71 11.29 0.22
C SER A 359 -12.14 12.00 1.46
N ALA A 360 -12.90 12.91 2.07
CA ALA A 360 -12.52 13.55 3.33
C ALA A 360 -12.35 12.55 4.46
N SER A 361 -13.35 11.70 4.63
CA SER A 361 -13.38 10.74 5.74
C SER A 361 -12.26 9.72 5.61
N SER A 362 -11.94 9.27 4.39
CA SER A 362 -10.79 8.38 4.15
C SER A 362 -9.48 9.06 4.56
N TYR A 363 -9.25 10.29 4.10
CA TYR A 363 -8.02 11.02 4.41
C TYR A 363 -7.90 11.39 5.90
N ILE A 364 -9.03 11.68 6.57
CA ILE A 364 -9.10 11.93 8.02
C ILE A 364 -8.69 10.67 8.80
N VAL A 365 -9.10 9.48 8.38
CA VAL A 365 -8.69 8.22 9.02
C VAL A 365 -7.17 8.04 8.92
N ASP A 366 -6.58 8.27 7.74
CA ASP A 366 -5.13 8.15 7.57
C ASP A 366 -4.37 9.20 8.40
N LEU A 367 -4.86 10.45 8.45
CA LEU A 367 -4.32 11.49 9.34
C LEU A 367 -4.44 11.10 10.81
N ALA A 368 -5.55 10.52 11.24
CA ALA A 368 -5.74 10.09 12.62
C ALA A 368 -4.71 9.01 13.00
N VAL A 369 -4.52 8.02 12.12
CA VAL A 369 -3.63 6.87 12.35
C VAL A 369 -2.16 7.23 12.26
N MET A 370 -1.73 7.96 11.23
CA MET A 370 -0.31 8.19 10.94
C MET A 370 0.23 9.49 11.56
N PHE A 371 -0.64 10.47 11.82
CA PHE A 371 -0.25 11.78 12.34
C PHE A 371 -0.76 11.99 13.77
N ASN A 372 -2.07 11.91 13.99
CA ASN A 372 -2.67 12.38 15.24
C ASN A 372 -2.38 11.45 16.43
N SER A 373 -2.33 10.13 16.19
CA SER A 373 -2.03 9.14 17.22
C SER A 373 -0.65 9.39 17.85
N LEU A 374 0.40 9.49 17.02
CA LEU A 374 1.77 9.75 17.42
C LEU A 374 1.90 11.14 18.07
N ARG A 375 1.26 12.16 17.48
CA ARG A 375 1.18 13.49 18.08
C ARG A 375 0.59 13.44 19.50
N SER A 376 -0.56 12.78 19.67
CA SER A 376 -1.26 12.70 20.95
C SER A 376 -0.40 12.02 22.04
N VAL A 377 0.31 10.95 21.67
CA VAL A 377 1.25 10.28 22.58
C VAL A 377 2.42 11.19 22.93
N GLN A 378 3.06 11.87 21.95
CA GLN A 378 4.18 12.78 22.23
C GLN A 378 3.79 14.04 23.02
N GLU A 379 2.56 14.53 22.89
CA GLU A 379 2.04 15.61 23.72
C GLU A 379 1.78 15.16 25.16
N GLY A 380 1.37 13.91 25.35
CA GLY A 380 1.20 13.32 26.68
C GLY A 380 2.49 12.86 27.34
N LEU A 381 3.47 12.45 26.54
CA LEU A 381 4.75 11.91 26.97
C LEU A 381 5.87 12.53 26.12
N PRO A 382 6.34 13.74 26.48
CA PRO A 382 7.42 14.41 25.77
C PRO A 382 8.67 13.53 25.67
N GLY A 383 9.24 13.43 24.47
CA GLY A 383 10.37 12.56 24.18
C GLY A 383 10.01 11.11 23.85
N TYR A 384 8.72 10.76 23.72
CA TYR A 384 8.31 9.46 23.19
C TYR A 384 8.80 9.27 21.74
N PRO A 385 9.59 8.22 21.42
CA PRO A 385 10.25 8.08 20.13
C PRO A 385 9.30 7.77 18.97
N VAL A 386 9.59 8.33 17.80
CA VAL A 386 8.88 7.99 16.55
C VAL A 386 9.13 6.53 16.12
N GLU A 387 10.32 5.99 16.39
CA GLU A 387 10.67 4.59 16.13
C GLU A 387 9.88 3.60 17.00
N CYS A 388 9.29 4.04 18.12
CA CYS A 388 8.42 3.18 18.94
C CYS A 388 7.07 2.89 18.27
N PHE A 389 6.60 3.72 17.34
CA PHE A 389 5.47 3.38 16.45
C PHE A 389 5.99 2.49 15.31
N LEU A 390 6.02 1.18 15.54
CA LEU A 390 6.57 0.21 14.59
C LEU A 390 5.76 0.20 13.29
N TYR A 391 4.44 0.22 13.38
CA TYR A 391 3.52 0.21 12.24
C TYR A 391 2.35 1.16 12.47
N SER A 392 1.97 1.93 11.44
CA SER A 392 0.81 2.82 11.42
C SER A 392 0.25 2.91 9.99
N ALA A 393 -0.74 2.09 9.64
CA ALA A 393 -1.44 2.17 8.35
C ALA A 393 -2.77 1.39 8.40
N GLY A 394 -3.69 1.69 7.48
CA GLY A 394 -4.92 0.88 7.28
C GLY A 394 -5.76 0.72 8.55
N GLY A 395 -5.83 1.77 9.39
CA GLY A 395 -6.56 1.71 10.65
C GLY A 395 -5.87 0.94 11.78
N ASN A 396 -4.64 0.48 11.60
CA ASN A 396 -3.92 -0.31 12.59
C ASN A 396 -2.65 0.41 13.05
N ILE A 397 -2.36 0.31 14.35
CA ILE A 397 -1.13 0.80 14.96
C ILE A 397 -0.50 -0.33 15.77
N ILE A 398 0.81 -0.50 15.64
CA ILE A 398 1.62 -1.33 16.54
C ILE A 398 2.72 -0.44 17.12
N ALA A 399 2.77 -0.36 18.45
CA ALA A 399 3.72 0.48 19.17
C ALA A 399 4.44 -0.30 20.28
N VAL A 400 5.63 0.16 20.66
CA VAL A 400 6.37 -0.32 21.84
C VAL A 400 6.12 0.60 23.02
N ALA A 401 5.77 0.03 24.16
CA ALA A 401 5.48 0.78 25.39
C ALA A 401 6.29 0.22 26.57
N PRO A 402 6.99 1.06 27.34
CA PRO A 402 7.54 0.63 28.61
C PRO A 402 6.40 0.48 29.63
N ASP A 403 6.52 -0.51 30.52
CA ASP A 403 5.51 -0.85 31.53
C ASP A 403 5.05 0.38 32.33
N ILE A 404 6.01 1.22 32.74
CA ILE A 404 5.77 2.46 33.50
C ILE A 404 4.89 3.51 32.78
N HIS A 405 4.75 3.41 31.45
CA HIS A 405 3.97 4.34 30.65
C HIS A 405 2.86 3.65 29.84
N LEU A 406 2.66 2.34 29.99
CA LEU A 406 1.72 1.55 29.20
C LEU A 406 0.31 2.17 29.23
N GLN A 407 -0.26 2.34 30.43
CA GLN A 407 -1.59 2.93 30.59
C GLN A 407 -1.69 4.36 30.04
N SER A 408 -0.66 5.20 30.27
CA SER A 408 -0.63 6.57 29.74
C SER A 408 -0.61 6.58 28.21
N ILE A 409 0.12 5.66 27.59
CA ILE A 409 0.17 5.53 26.13
C ILE A 409 -1.19 5.07 25.59
N GLU A 410 -1.83 4.08 26.20
CA GLU A 410 -3.16 3.61 25.81
C GLU A 410 -4.21 4.75 25.90
N GLU A 411 -4.26 5.46 27.02
CA GLU A 411 -5.16 6.61 27.21
C GLU A 411 -4.90 7.73 26.18
N ARG A 412 -3.64 7.99 25.83
CA ARG A 412 -3.29 9.00 24.82
C ARG A 412 -3.60 8.57 23.40
N LEU A 413 -3.44 7.27 23.10
CA LEU A 413 -3.88 6.69 21.85
C LEU A 413 -5.40 6.84 21.72
N GLU A 414 -6.19 6.40 22.70
CA GLU A 414 -7.66 6.58 22.69
C GLU A 414 -8.07 8.05 22.54
N LYS A 415 -7.43 8.94 23.31
CA LYS A 415 -7.68 10.38 23.24
C LYS A 415 -7.43 10.93 21.83
N GLY A 416 -6.40 10.44 21.14
CA GLY A 416 -6.06 10.83 19.77
C GLY A 416 -7.17 10.56 18.74
N PHE A 417 -8.15 9.70 19.05
CA PHE A 417 -9.29 9.40 18.18
C PHE A 417 -10.62 9.98 18.69
N SER A 418 -10.59 10.76 19.78
CA SER A 418 -11.78 11.43 20.32
C SER A 418 -12.24 12.61 19.46
N LYS A 419 -13.52 13.00 19.60
CA LYS A 419 -14.11 14.15 18.88
C LYS A 419 -13.27 15.42 19.05
N ASP A 420 -12.88 15.73 20.29
CA ASP A 420 -12.15 16.96 20.62
C ASP A 420 -10.74 17.00 20.02
N TYR A 421 -10.07 15.84 19.93
CA TYR A 421 -8.71 15.77 19.39
C TYR A 421 -8.68 15.67 17.86
N LEU A 422 -9.74 15.16 17.23
CA LEU A 422 -9.84 15.10 15.77
C LEU A 422 -10.44 16.38 15.16
N GLY A 423 -11.53 16.89 15.74
CA GLY A 423 -12.30 18.00 15.18
C GLY A 423 -13.25 17.61 14.03
N PHE A 424 -13.43 16.31 13.75
CA PHE A 424 -14.24 15.81 12.62
C PHE A 424 -15.31 14.77 13.03
N GLY A 425 -15.49 14.56 14.33
CA GLY A 425 -16.21 13.43 14.91
C GLY A 425 -15.27 12.38 15.50
N PRO A 426 -15.73 11.51 16.41
CA PRO A 426 -14.92 10.48 17.02
C PRO A 426 -14.71 9.28 16.09
N LEU A 427 -13.57 8.61 16.24
CA LEU A 427 -13.31 7.29 15.67
C LEU A 427 -13.22 6.28 16.82
N ASN A 428 -13.94 5.16 16.67
CA ASN A 428 -13.89 4.10 17.66
C ASN A 428 -12.57 3.33 17.50
N VAL A 429 -11.90 3.06 18.62
CA VAL A 429 -10.68 2.27 18.65
C VAL A 429 -10.80 1.10 19.61
N ARG A 430 -10.02 0.06 19.37
CA ARG A 430 -9.82 -1.09 20.26
C ARG A 430 -8.32 -1.23 20.48
N ILE A 431 -7.92 -1.40 21.74
CA ILE A 431 -6.51 -1.47 22.12
C ILE A 431 -6.27 -2.78 22.87
N SER A 432 -5.14 -3.41 22.57
CA SER A 432 -4.64 -4.58 23.28
C SER A 432 -3.14 -4.44 23.47
N HIS A 433 -2.59 -5.05 24.51
CA HIS A 433 -1.15 -5.14 24.73
C HIS A 433 -0.71 -6.57 25.05
N ALA A 434 0.57 -6.87 24.77
CA ALA A 434 1.19 -8.14 25.08
C ALA A 434 2.67 -7.92 25.49
N PRO A 435 3.24 -8.74 26.39
CA PRO A 435 4.66 -8.68 26.70
C PRO A 435 5.51 -8.85 25.44
N LEU A 436 6.66 -8.17 25.37
CA LEU A 436 7.56 -8.33 24.23
C LEU A 436 8.34 -9.65 24.32
N TYR A 437 7.83 -10.70 23.66
CA TYR A 437 8.50 -11.99 23.54
C TYR A 437 9.56 -12.00 22.43
N LYS A 438 10.50 -12.94 22.52
CA LYS A 438 11.45 -13.22 21.45
C LYS A 438 10.80 -13.82 20.21
N ASP A 439 9.77 -14.67 20.38
CA ASP A 439 8.97 -15.20 19.27
C ASP A 439 7.87 -14.21 18.89
N TYR A 440 8.05 -13.54 17.74
CA TYR A 440 7.11 -12.54 17.23
C TYR A 440 5.70 -13.08 17.01
N ARG A 441 5.55 -14.34 16.60
CA ARG A 441 4.24 -14.93 16.29
C ARG A 441 3.37 -15.00 17.54
N LYS A 442 3.97 -15.37 18.68
CA LYS A 442 3.28 -15.38 19.97
C LYS A 442 2.77 -13.99 20.35
N ILE A 443 3.57 -12.95 20.09
CA ILE A 443 3.17 -11.56 20.38
C ILE A 443 1.92 -11.18 19.57
N ILE A 444 1.92 -11.47 18.27
CA ILE A 444 0.79 -11.14 17.39
C ILE A 444 -0.44 -11.99 17.72
N GLU A 445 -0.28 -13.28 18.02
CA GLU A 445 -1.37 -14.13 18.48
C GLU A 445 -2.05 -13.56 19.74
N GLU A 446 -1.27 -13.16 20.75
CA GLU A 446 -1.82 -12.54 21.97
C GLU A 446 -2.52 -11.19 21.68
N LEU A 447 -1.91 -10.33 20.86
CA LEU A 447 -2.48 -9.04 20.48
C LEU A 447 -3.78 -9.19 19.68
N ASP A 448 -3.82 -10.11 18.71
CA ASP A 448 -5.00 -10.35 17.88
C ASP A 448 -6.15 -10.96 18.68
N HIS A 449 -5.84 -11.87 19.60
CA HIS A 449 -6.81 -12.40 20.55
C HIS A 449 -7.39 -11.31 21.45
N GLY A 450 -6.55 -10.41 21.97
CA GLY A 450 -7.01 -9.29 22.79
C GLY A 450 -7.89 -8.31 22.00
N ILE A 451 -7.50 -7.93 20.78
CA ILE A 451 -8.33 -7.10 19.91
C ILE A 451 -9.67 -7.78 19.58
N LEU A 452 -9.68 -9.10 19.34
CA LEU A 452 -10.92 -9.85 19.09
C LEU A 452 -11.86 -9.80 20.30
N ILE A 453 -11.34 -9.98 21.51
CA ILE A 453 -12.12 -9.85 22.75
C ILE A 453 -12.73 -8.46 22.86
N GLU A 454 -11.92 -7.42 22.63
CA GLU A 454 -12.35 -6.02 22.65
C GLU A 454 -13.39 -5.68 21.56
N LYS A 455 -13.35 -6.37 20.42
CA LYS A 455 -14.39 -6.25 19.37
C LYS A 455 -15.71 -6.93 19.74
N LEU A 456 -15.67 -7.97 20.58
CA LEU A 456 -16.86 -8.66 21.07
C LEU A 456 -17.52 -7.92 22.26
N SER A 457 -16.76 -7.08 22.96
CA SER A 457 -17.29 -6.19 23.98
C SER A 457 -18.25 -5.16 23.38
N ILE A 458 -19.50 -5.14 23.86
CA ILE A 458 -20.50 -4.14 23.47
C ILE A 458 -20.17 -2.83 24.19
N PRO A 459 -19.80 -1.74 23.48
CA PRO A 459 -19.55 -0.47 24.15
C PRO A 459 -20.85 0.13 24.71
N ASP A 460 -20.83 0.57 25.96
CA ASP A 460 -21.97 1.21 26.66
C ASP A 460 -22.35 2.61 26.09
N LYS A 461 -21.58 3.16 25.13
CA LYS A 461 -21.64 4.56 24.69
C LYS A 461 -22.53 4.83 23.45
N GLU A 462 -23.64 4.13 23.29
CA GLU A 462 -24.47 4.23 22.08
C GLU A 462 -25.68 5.18 22.14
N GLN A 463 -25.73 6.10 23.12
CA GLN A 463 -26.92 6.94 23.36
C GLN A 463 -26.83 8.42 22.96
N GLU A 464 -25.67 8.95 22.57
CA GLU A 464 -25.58 10.38 22.24
C GLU A 464 -25.91 10.61 20.75
N ASN A 465 -27.05 11.27 20.49
CA ASN A 465 -27.47 11.83 19.18
C ASN A 465 -28.21 10.90 18.20
N LYS A 466 -29.15 10.07 18.68
CA LYS A 466 -30.17 9.47 17.80
C LYS A 466 -31.33 10.45 17.60
N LEU A 467 -31.83 10.57 16.36
CA LEU A 467 -33.01 11.37 16.03
C LEU A 467 -34.22 10.90 16.85
N ILE A 468 -34.85 11.79 17.61
CA ILE A 468 -36.11 11.49 18.33
C ILE A 468 -37.34 11.81 17.48
N GLY A 469 -37.15 12.34 16.26
CA GLY A 469 -38.19 12.53 15.25
C GLY A 469 -38.82 13.92 15.24
N ILE A 470 -38.29 14.87 16.01
CA ILE A 470 -38.73 16.27 16.05
C ILE A 470 -37.78 17.17 15.28
N GLU A 471 -36.52 16.75 15.15
CA GLU A 471 -35.46 17.49 14.49
C GLU A 471 -35.47 17.32 12.98
N ARG A 472 -34.93 18.32 12.27
CA ARG A 472 -34.57 18.15 10.87
C ARG A 472 -33.34 17.24 10.79
N PRO A 473 -33.37 16.12 10.04
CA PRO A 473 -32.19 15.28 9.85
C PRO A 473 -31.16 16.01 8.98
N CYS A 474 -29.88 15.80 9.27
CA CYS A 474 -28.76 16.24 8.45
C CYS A 474 -28.93 15.81 6.99
N ASP A 475 -28.75 16.74 6.05
CA ASP A 475 -28.94 16.48 4.62
C ASP A 475 -27.94 15.48 4.03
N TYR A 476 -26.81 15.25 4.72
CA TYR A 476 -25.75 14.35 4.29
C TYR A 476 -25.81 12.98 4.96
N CYS A 477 -25.70 12.92 6.30
CA CYS A 477 -25.65 11.62 6.98
C CYS A 477 -27.02 11.03 7.29
N LYS A 478 -28.08 11.85 7.34
CA LYS A 478 -29.44 11.45 7.75
C LYS A 478 -29.55 10.78 9.14
N LYS A 479 -28.45 10.68 9.91
CA LYS A 479 -28.35 10.04 11.22
C LYS A 479 -28.49 11.01 12.40
N ARG A 480 -28.03 12.25 12.22
CA ARG A 480 -27.92 13.27 13.26
C ARG A 480 -28.81 14.48 12.95
N PRO A 481 -29.25 15.25 13.96
CA PRO A 481 -29.97 16.50 13.73
C PRO A 481 -29.09 17.51 12.98
N ALA A 482 -29.68 18.26 12.06
CA ALA A 482 -29.02 19.37 11.39
C ALA A 482 -28.91 20.56 12.36
N THR A 483 -27.70 21.07 12.55
CA THR A 483 -27.39 22.19 13.44
C THR A 483 -26.77 23.38 12.69
N GLU A 484 -26.28 23.16 11.47
CA GLU A 484 -25.56 24.12 10.64
C GLU A 484 -26.24 24.29 9.28
N VAL A 485 -26.00 25.43 8.62
CA VAL A 485 -26.42 25.70 7.23
C VAL A 485 -25.18 25.92 6.37
N TRP A 486 -25.09 25.20 5.24
CA TRP A 486 -23.94 25.23 4.35
C TRP A 486 -24.37 25.43 2.89
N PRO A 487 -23.72 26.31 2.11
CA PRO A 487 -22.73 27.29 2.56
C PRO A 487 -23.36 28.35 3.50
N PRO A 488 -22.57 29.00 4.38
CA PRO A 488 -23.08 30.02 5.29
C PRO A 488 -23.70 31.19 4.52
N ALA A 489 -24.74 31.81 5.10
CA ALA A 489 -25.45 32.89 4.45
C ALA A 489 -24.50 34.04 4.03
N PRO A 490 -24.60 34.55 2.78
CA PRO A 490 -23.75 35.64 2.31
C PRO A 490 -23.85 36.87 3.21
N GLN A 491 -22.73 37.55 3.41
CA GLN A 491 -22.68 38.79 4.19
C GLN A 491 -23.11 40.01 3.37
N SER A 492 -23.29 39.88 2.05
CA SER A 492 -23.74 40.96 1.17
C SER A 492 -24.68 40.51 0.05
N ALA A 493 -25.49 41.45 -0.45
CA ALA A 493 -26.39 41.22 -1.58
C ALA A 493 -25.68 40.93 -2.91
N SER A 494 -24.42 41.37 -3.07
CA SER A 494 -23.61 41.05 -4.26
C SER A 494 -23.11 39.61 -4.25
N GLN A 495 -22.81 39.04 -3.08
CA GLN A 495 -22.48 37.63 -2.93
C GLN A 495 -23.69 36.70 -3.18
N TYR A 496 -24.90 37.17 -2.87
CA TYR A 496 -26.15 36.46 -3.19
C TYR A 496 -26.38 36.28 -4.69
N ALA A 497 -25.97 37.25 -5.52
CA ALA A 497 -26.09 37.16 -6.98
C ALA A 497 -25.04 36.21 -7.62
N GLU A 498 -23.99 35.86 -6.86
CA GLU A 498 -22.88 34.99 -7.31
C GLU A 498 -22.98 33.56 -6.76
N MET A 499 -23.81 33.31 -5.73
CA MET A 499 -24.05 31.96 -5.18
C MET A 499 -24.91 31.12 -6.14
N ARG A 500 -24.28 30.17 -6.83
CA ARG A 500 -24.95 29.10 -7.60
C ARG A 500 -25.10 27.78 -6.82
N GLU A 501 -24.65 27.72 -5.57
CA GLU A 501 -24.63 26.48 -4.77
C GLU A 501 -25.95 26.23 -4.04
N GLU A 502 -26.35 24.96 -3.99
CA GLU A 502 -27.53 24.48 -3.26
C GLU A 502 -27.31 24.63 -1.73
N ILE A 503 -28.34 25.06 -0.99
CA ILE A 503 -28.28 25.21 0.47
C ILE A 503 -28.58 23.87 1.14
N PHE A 504 -27.66 23.41 2.00
CA PHE A 504 -27.76 22.17 2.78
C PHE A 504 -27.85 22.47 4.28
N TYR A 505 -28.62 21.66 4.99
CA TYR A 505 -28.73 21.69 6.45
C TYR A 505 -27.96 20.52 7.04
N LEU A 506 -26.82 20.79 7.65
CA LEU A 506 -25.84 19.78 8.03
C LEU A 506 -25.77 19.64 9.56
N CYS A 507 -25.45 18.45 10.06
CA CYS A 507 -24.96 18.33 11.44
C CYS A 507 -23.53 18.87 11.53
N GLU A 508 -23.11 19.29 12.73
CA GLU A 508 -21.76 19.78 13.03
C GLU A 508 -20.65 18.95 12.34
N GLU A 509 -20.62 17.63 12.56
CA GLU A 509 -19.57 16.75 11.99
C GLU A 509 -19.54 16.76 10.45
N CYS A 510 -20.71 16.71 9.80
CA CYS A 510 -20.78 16.77 8.34
C CYS A 510 -20.39 18.15 7.81
N CYS A 511 -20.72 19.22 8.54
CA CYS A 511 -20.30 20.57 8.21
C CYS A 511 -18.77 20.71 8.32
N GLU A 512 -18.18 20.21 9.39
CA GLU A 512 -16.72 20.23 9.61
C GLU A 512 -15.95 19.45 8.54
N ARG A 513 -16.40 18.23 8.21
CA ARG A 513 -15.82 17.44 7.11
C ARG A 513 -16.03 18.14 5.76
N GLN A 514 -17.20 18.73 5.53
CA GLN A 514 -17.50 19.47 4.32
C GLN A 514 -16.67 20.75 4.20
N ASN A 515 -16.39 21.48 5.28
CA ASN A 515 -15.57 22.69 5.25
C ASN A 515 -14.10 22.34 5.01
N PHE A 516 -13.58 21.34 5.73
CA PHE A 516 -12.22 20.82 5.51
C PHE A 516 -11.98 20.40 4.07
N PHE A 517 -13.00 19.82 3.41
CA PHE A 517 -12.95 19.45 2.00
C PHE A 517 -13.60 20.45 1.03
N GLY A 518 -14.20 21.53 1.49
CA GLY A 518 -14.87 22.53 0.67
C GLY A 518 -13.87 23.61 0.28
N ASP A 519 -13.13 24.11 1.26
CA ASP A 519 -12.10 25.13 1.06
C ASP A 519 -10.82 24.55 0.43
N LYS A 520 -10.46 23.31 0.81
CA LYS A 520 -9.25 22.59 0.35
C LYS A 520 -9.52 21.45 -0.61
N GLY A 521 -10.73 21.37 -1.18
CA GLY A 521 -11.29 20.14 -1.71
C GLY A 521 -10.39 19.32 -2.62
N HIS A 522 -10.38 18.00 -2.40
CA HIS A 522 -9.51 17.05 -3.11
C HIS A 522 -9.50 17.25 -4.61
N MET A 523 -10.66 17.43 -5.25
CA MET A 523 -10.72 17.67 -6.69
C MET A 523 -10.24 19.07 -7.09
N LYS A 524 -10.57 20.12 -6.33
CA LYS A 524 -10.08 21.49 -6.57
C LYS A 524 -8.56 21.59 -6.36
N SER A 525 -8.08 21.10 -5.23
CA SER A 525 -6.67 21.00 -4.89
C SER A 525 -5.90 20.20 -5.94
N LYS A 526 -6.44 19.08 -6.43
CA LYS A 526 -5.84 18.35 -7.55
C LYS A 526 -5.84 19.15 -8.83
N TRP A 527 -6.97 19.76 -9.16
CA TRP A 527 -7.10 20.61 -10.34
C TRP A 527 -6.02 21.69 -10.36
N GLU A 528 -5.78 22.32 -9.22
CA GLU A 528 -4.86 23.46 -9.08
C GLU A 528 -3.40 23.06 -8.83
N ARG A 529 -3.13 21.95 -8.13
CA ARG A 529 -1.79 21.60 -7.62
C ARG A 529 -1.25 20.24 -8.07
N ALA A 530 -2.10 19.27 -8.41
CA ALA A 530 -1.61 17.94 -8.79
C ALA A 530 -0.88 18.03 -10.13
N GLU A 531 0.31 17.44 -10.18
CA GLU A 531 1.18 17.48 -11.34
C GLU A 531 1.11 16.17 -12.14
N VAL A 532 0.98 16.29 -13.46
CA VAL A 532 1.23 15.18 -14.39
C VAL A 532 2.74 14.95 -14.56
N LEU A 533 3.14 13.87 -15.23
CA LEU A 533 4.54 13.53 -15.49
C LEU A 533 5.31 14.63 -16.22
N SER A 534 4.63 15.45 -17.03
CA SER A 534 5.20 16.63 -17.70
C SER A 534 5.43 17.83 -16.76
N LYS A 535 5.19 17.68 -15.45
CA LYS A 535 5.31 18.71 -14.40
C LYS A 535 4.38 19.92 -14.59
N LYS A 536 3.30 19.73 -15.35
CA LYS A 536 2.19 20.68 -15.45
C LYS A 536 1.13 20.31 -14.42
N SER A 537 0.47 21.31 -13.85
CA SER A 537 -0.77 21.10 -13.10
C SER A 537 -1.90 20.58 -14.00
N ILE A 538 -2.89 19.91 -13.43
CA ILE A 538 -4.09 19.47 -14.17
C ILE A 538 -4.78 20.66 -14.86
N SER A 539 -4.90 21.80 -14.18
CA SER A 539 -5.45 23.04 -14.76
C SER A 539 -4.70 23.45 -16.03
N GLU A 540 -3.36 23.45 -16.02
CA GLU A 540 -2.54 23.80 -17.18
C GLU A 540 -2.72 22.82 -18.35
N VAL A 541 -2.87 21.52 -18.07
CA VAL A 541 -3.18 20.48 -19.07
C VAL A 541 -4.52 20.77 -19.78
N PHE A 542 -5.48 21.36 -19.07
CA PHE A 542 -6.78 21.80 -19.59
C PHE A 542 -6.84 23.30 -19.89
N ASN A 543 -5.75 23.86 -20.44
CA ASN A 543 -5.64 25.24 -20.92
C ASN A 543 -5.82 26.32 -19.83
N GLY A 544 -5.49 26.02 -18.57
CA GLY A 544 -5.54 26.97 -17.46
C GLY A 544 -6.96 27.36 -17.02
N ARG A 545 -7.98 26.53 -17.33
CA ARG A 545 -9.36 26.76 -16.88
C ARG A 545 -9.43 26.80 -15.35
N LYS A 546 -10.23 27.71 -14.79
CA LYS A 546 -10.38 27.81 -13.33
C LYS A 546 -11.31 26.72 -12.83
N TRP A 547 -11.15 26.30 -11.57
CA TRP A 547 -12.01 25.29 -10.94
C TRP A 547 -13.50 25.57 -11.11
N ARG A 548 -13.90 26.84 -10.92
CA ARG A 548 -15.30 27.28 -11.08
C ARG A 548 -15.89 26.99 -12.46
N ASP A 549 -15.05 26.95 -13.51
CA ASP A 549 -15.48 26.73 -14.89
C ASP A 549 -15.68 25.24 -15.21
N VAL A 550 -15.15 24.34 -14.36
CA VAL A 550 -15.17 22.87 -14.58
C VAL A 550 -15.91 22.09 -13.50
N SER A 551 -16.09 22.67 -12.31
CA SER A 551 -16.65 22.00 -11.14
C SER A 551 -18.03 21.37 -11.36
N GLU A 552 -18.91 22.04 -12.12
CA GLU A 552 -20.29 21.58 -12.38
C GLU A 552 -20.36 20.35 -13.31
N TRP A 553 -19.30 20.06 -14.07
CA TRP A 553 -19.24 18.94 -15.03
C TRP A 553 -17.97 18.08 -14.86
N ILE A 554 -17.44 18.04 -13.64
CA ILE A 554 -16.16 17.36 -13.34
C ILE A 554 -16.21 15.86 -13.62
N MET A 555 -17.39 15.23 -13.45
CA MET A 555 -17.59 13.81 -13.71
C MET A 555 -17.54 13.51 -15.21
N GLU A 556 -18.11 14.39 -16.02
CA GLU A 556 -18.02 14.34 -17.48
C GLU A 556 -16.57 14.55 -17.94
N LEU A 557 -15.83 15.46 -17.31
CA LEU A 557 -14.41 15.66 -17.59
C LEU A 557 -13.60 14.37 -17.33
N ILE A 558 -13.80 13.74 -16.16
CA ILE A 558 -13.15 12.45 -15.81
C ILE A 558 -13.57 11.35 -16.79
N ALA A 559 -14.82 11.36 -17.28
CA ALA A 559 -15.30 10.37 -18.23
C ALA A 559 -14.65 10.46 -19.63
N GLY A 560 -13.99 11.57 -19.96
CA GLY A 560 -13.30 11.76 -21.26
C GLY A 560 -13.72 13.00 -22.06
N HIS A 561 -14.61 13.85 -21.52
CA HIS A 561 -15.04 15.07 -22.20
C HIS A 561 -14.00 16.20 -22.04
N ASP A 562 -13.77 16.97 -23.09
CA ASP A 562 -12.82 18.11 -23.09
C ASP A 562 -13.54 19.47 -22.89
N GLU A 563 -14.85 19.53 -23.13
CA GLU A 563 -15.67 20.74 -22.95
C GLU A 563 -16.99 20.35 -22.31
N ASN A 564 -17.64 21.33 -21.66
CA ASN A 564 -18.93 21.13 -21.03
C ASN A 564 -19.96 20.63 -22.06
N PRO A 565 -20.47 19.40 -21.94
CA PRO A 565 -21.46 18.87 -22.88
C PRO A 565 -22.82 19.56 -22.75
N ARG A 566 -23.08 20.31 -21.67
CA ARG A 566 -24.36 20.99 -21.39
C ARG A 566 -24.50 22.38 -22.02
N GLU A 567 -23.38 23.02 -22.39
CA GLU A 567 -23.34 24.40 -22.92
C GLU A 567 -23.13 24.46 -24.44
N ARG A 568 -23.09 23.30 -25.12
CA ARG A 568 -22.97 23.29 -26.58
C ARG A 568 -24.32 23.69 -27.20
N ASP A 569 -24.38 24.88 -27.80
CA ASP A 569 -25.46 25.38 -28.68
C ASP A 569 -25.70 24.49 -29.93
N LYS A 570 -25.01 23.34 -30.04
CA LYS A 570 -25.13 22.38 -31.13
C LYS A 570 -26.01 21.23 -30.65
N LYS A 571 -27.12 21.02 -31.39
CA LYS A 571 -28.12 19.96 -31.26
C LYS A 571 -27.70 18.81 -30.31
N PRO A 572 -28.47 18.54 -29.22
CA PRO A 572 -28.24 17.44 -28.28
C PRO A 572 -28.12 16.04 -28.92
N GLU A 573 -28.52 15.90 -30.19
CA GLU A 573 -28.51 14.65 -30.94
C GLU A 573 -27.13 14.30 -31.55
N GLU A 574 -26.14 15.21 -31.55
CA GLU A 574 -24.93 15.06 -32.35
C GLU A 574 -23.67 14.58 -31.60
N GLU A 575 -23.57 14.64 -30.27
CA GLU A 575 -22.42 14.09 -29.51
C GLU A 575 -22.84 13.20 -28.33
N ARG A 576 -22.20 12.02 -28.21
CA ARG A 576 -22.56 10.96 -27.26
C ARG A 576 -21.90 11.19 -25.91
N TYR A 577 -22.65 10.99 -24.82
CA TYR A 577 -22.10 11.01 -23.47
C TYR A 577 -21.16 9.81 -23.27
N LEU A 578 -19.90 10.09 -22.95
CA LEU A 578 -18.90 9.09 -22.57
C LEU A 578 -19.15 8.59 -21.16
N ASN A 579 -18.89 7.30 -20.93
CA ASN A 579 -19.08 6.65 -19.65
C ASN A 579 -17.87 6.83 -18.72
N ILE A 580 -18.16 7.01 -17.45
CA ILE A 580 -17.19 6.95 -16.35
C ILE A 580 -17.16 5.53 -15.78
N ALA A 581 -16.03 5.12 -15.25
CA ALA A 581 -15.87 3.87 -14.53
C ALA A 581 -15.45 4.10 -13.08
N ILE A 582 -15.97 3.25 -12.20
CA ILE A 582 -15.53 3.07 -10.82
C ILE A 582 -14.72 1.79 -10.76
N ILE A 583 -13.50 1.90 -10.24
CA ILE A 583 -12.59 0.78 -10.01
C ILE A 583 -12.32 0.71 -8.52
N LYS A 584 -12.71 -0.38 -7.89
CA LYS A 584 -12.38 -0.68 -6.49
C LYS A 584 -11.49 -1.90 -6.44
N LEU A 585 -10.40 -1.81 -5.69
CA LEU A 585 -9.46 -2.89 -5.49
C LEU A 585 -9.16 -3.12 -4.02
N ASP A 586 -8.77 -4.35 -3.68
CA ASP A 586 -8.49 -4.79 -2.32
C ASP A 586 -7.55 -6.00 -2.33
N GLY A 587 -6.70 -6.12 -1.31
CA GLY A 587 -5.71 -7.17 -1.15
C GLY A 587 -6.30 -8.54 -0.81
N ASN A 588 -5.82 -9.57 -1.51
CA ASN A 588 -6.19 -10.93 -1.20
C ASN A 588 -5.39 -11.46 0.00
N LEU A 589 -6.10 -11.78 1.09
CA LEU A 589 -5.57 -12.46 2.27
C LEU A 589 -4.40 -11.73 2.95
N MET A 590 -4.40 -10.39 2.96
CA MET A 590 -3.31 -9.59 3.56
C MET A 590 -3.08 -9.90 5.04
N GLY A 591 -4.14 -10.15 5.81
CA GLY A 591 -4.02 -10.61 7.19
C GLY A 591 -3.24 -11.92 7.32
N ALA A 592 -3.50 -12.90 6.45
CA ALA A 592 -2.76 -14.16 6.45
C ALA A 592 -1.31 -13.98 5.94
N PHE A 593 -1.10 -13.07 4.98
CA PHE A 593 0.24 -12.71 4.50
C PHE A 593 1.09 -12.06 5.61
N MET A 594 0.49 -11.22 6.46
CA MET A 594 1.13 -10.61 7.63
C MET A 594 1.32 -11.62 8.78
N ALA A 595 0.36 -12.52 9.01
CA ALA A 595 0.47 -13.55 10.05
C ALA A 595 1.64 -14.54 9.81
N ARG A 596 2.11 -14.65 8.55
CA ARG A 596 3.29 -15.45 8.17
C ARG A 596 4.63 -14.79 8.50
N SER A 597 4.64 -13.61 9.11
CA SER A 597 5.85 -12.94 9.54
C SER A 597 6.66 -13.79 10.54
N ILE A 598 7.93 -14.02 10.24
CA ILE A 598 8.81 -14.86 11.08
C ILE A 598 9.54 -14.07 12.17
N SER A 599 9.66 -12.75 12.00
CA SER A 599 10.26 -11.84 12.97
C SER A 599 9.62 -10.45 12.88
N LEU A 600 9.94 -9.57 13.82
CA LEU A 600 9.50 -8.18 13.79
C LEU A 600 9.98 -7.46 12.52
N SER A 601 11.25 -7.66 12.13
CA SER A 601 11.80 -7.08 10.91
C SER A 601 11.07 -7.55 9.64
N ASP A 602 10.68 -8.83 9.56
CA ASP A 602 9.88 -9.36 8.44
C ASP A 602 8.47 -8.75 8.40
N ALA A 603 7.83 -8.54 9.55
CA ALA A 603 6.54 -7.86 9.62
C ALA A 603 6.58 -6.41 9.12
N LEU A 604 7.61 -5.66 9.52
CA LEU A 604 7.82 -4.29 9.05
C LEU A 604 8.11 -4.25 7.53
N GLU A 605 8.91 -5.20 7.04
CA GLU A 605 9.20 -5.35 5.62
C GLU A 605 7.93 -5.65 4.80
N ARG A 606 7.11 -6.62 5.24
CA ARG A 606 5.83 -6.97 4.58
C ARG A 606 4.88 -5.79 4.52
N SER A 607 4.70 -5.10 5.65
CA SER A 607 3.85 -3.92 5.73
C SER A 607 4.27 -2.85 4.73
N ALA A 608 5.56 -2.51 4.72
CA ALA A 608 6.08 -1.50 3.80
C ALA A 608 5.89 -1.91 2.33
N ARG A 609 6.12 -3.19 2.02
CA ARG A 609 5.95 -3.72 0.66
C ARG A 609 4.51 -3.64 0.15
N ILE A 610 3.51 -3.85 0.98
CA ILE A 610 2.09 -3.78 0.58
C ILE A 610 1.77 -2.40 0.00
N ASP A 611 2.03 -1.33 0.77
CA ASP A 611 1.74 0.04 0.36
C ASP A 611 2.58 0.47 -0.86
N MET A 612 3.87 0.17 -0.85
CA MET A 612 4.77 0.48 -1.97
C MET A 612 4.37 -0.26 -3.25
N ALA A 613 3.96 -1.53 -3.16
CA ALA A 613 3.59 -2.33 -4.32
C ALA A 613 2.39 -1.73 -5.07
N LEU A 614 1.36 -1.29 -4.33
CA LEU A 614 0.16 -0.68 -4.91
C LEU A 614 0.47 0.68 -5.56
N LYS A 615 1.21 1.54 -4.86
CA LYS A 615 1.59 2.86 -5.37
C LYS A 615 2.50 2.77 -6.59
N ARG A 616 3.46 1.84 -6.60
CA ARG A 616 4.31 1.57 -7.77
C ARG A 616 3.52 1.01 -8.94
N ALA A 617 2.57 0.11 -8.68
CA ALA A 617 1.68 -0.39 -9.72
C ALA A 617 0.89 0.75 -10.37
N PHE A 618 0.39 1.70 -9.56
CA PHE A 618 -0.30 2.88 -10.06
C PHE A 618 0.62 3.82 -10.84
N LYS A 619 1.81 4.14 -10.32
CA LYS A 619 2.80 4.96 -11.04
C LYS A 619 3.18 4.34 -12.38
N ARG A 620 3.39 3.02 -12.41
CA ARG A 620 3.67 2.30 -13.64
C ARG A 620 2.52 2.39 -14.64
N ALA A 621 1.28 2.26 -14.17
CA ALA A 621 0.12 2.50 -15.03
C ALA A 621 0.12 3.93 -15.58
N ILE A 622 0.39 4.94 -14.74
CA ILE A 622 0.44 6.36 -15.15
C ILE A 622 1.50 6.61 -16.22
N GLU A 623 2.71 6.08 -16.06
CA GLU A 623 3.78 6.15 -17.08
C GLU A 623 3.34 5.59 -18.43
N VAL A 624 2.77 4.38 -18.42
CA VAL A 624 2.30 3.71 -19.65
C VAL A 624 1.14 4.48 -20.27
N MET A 625 0.24 5.02 -19.47
CA MET A 625 -0.89 5.82 -19.94
C MET A 625 -0.40 7.11 -20.62
N HIS A 626 0.53 7.83 -20.00
CA HIS A 626 1.14 9.03 -20.57
C HIS A 626 1.81 8.75 -21.93
N GLU A 627 2.63 7.70 -22.00
CA GLU A 627 3.35 7.32 -23.21
C GLU A 627 2.44 6.72 -24.30
N GLY A 628 1.42 5.96 -23.91
CA GLY A 628 0.53 5.23 -24.82
C GLY A 628 -0.70 6.00 -25.29
N SER A 629 -1.07 7.08 -24.61
CA SER A 629 -2.22 7.94 -24.94
C SER A 629 -1.83 9.42 -24.98
N ASN A 630 -2.16 10.21 -23.96
CA ASN A 630 -1.77 11.62 -23.82
C ASN A 630 -1.83 12.11 -22.36
N GLU A 631 -1.30 13.32 -22.11
CA GLU A 631 -1.26 13.94 -20.76
C GLU A 631 -2.66 14.27 -20.17
N ARG A 632 -3.71 14.40 -21.00
CA ARG A 632 -5.09 14.62 -20.50
C ARG A 632 -5.69 13.37 -19.90
N GLU A 633 -5.45 12.19 -20.48
CA GLU A 633 -5.95 10.93 -19.92
C GLU A 633 -5.29 10.61 -18.58
N GLU A 634 -3.98 10.87 -18.46
CA GLU A 634 -3.29 10.88 -17.18
C GLU A 634 -3.96 11.83 -16.18
N ALA A 635 -4.16 13.10 -16.57
CA ALA A 635 -4.78 14.09 -15.70
C ALA A 635 -6.19 13.67 -15.23
N ARG A 636 -6.99 13.03 -16.09
CA ARG A 636 -8.31 12.50 -15.74
C ARG A 636 -8.25 11.42 -14.65
N VAL A 637 -7.30 10.50 -14.73
CA VAL A 637 -7.12 9.44 -13.72
C VAL A 637 -6.59 10.01 -12.40
N LEU A 638 -5.62 10.93 -12.45
CA LEU A 638 -5.11 11.60 -11.24
C LEU A 638 -6.24 12.38 -10.52
N LEU A 639 -7.05 13.10 -11.30
CA LEU A 639 -8.23 13.80 -10.79
C LEU A 639 -9.23 12.83 -10.14
N GLY A 640 -9.51 11.71 -10.80
CA GLY A 640 -10.48 10.71 -10.38
C GLY A 640 -10.04 9.75 -9.25
N LEU A 641 -8.75 9.71 -8.86
CA LEU A 641 -8.27 8.90 -7.73
C LEU A 641 -8.91 9.35 -6.39
N GLN A 642 -9.81 8.59 -5.79
CA GLN A 642 -10.41 9.02 -4.51
C GLN A 642 -9.45 8.77 -3.34
N TYR A 643 -8.96 7.54 -3.18
CA TYR A 643 -7.95 7.17 -2.20
C TYR A 643 -7.13 5.97 -2.70
N MET A 644 -5.92 5.81 -2.16
CA MET A 644 -5.02 4.68 -2.39
C MET A 644 -4.00 4.60 -1.24
N GLY A 645 -4.01 3.50 -0.50
CA GLY A 645 -3.09 3.27 0.60
C GLY A 645 -3.20 1.84 1.10
N GLY A 646 -2.10 1.30 1.63
CA GLY A 646 -2.08 -0.11 2.03
C GLY A 646 -2.41 -1.03 0.83
N ASP A 647 -3.46 -1.83 0.96
CA ASP A 647 -3.90 -2.80 -0.06
C ASP A 647 -5.21 -2.42 -0.76
N ASP A 648 -5.79 -1.25 -0.47
CA ASP A 648 -7.07 -0.81 -1.04
C ASP A 648 -6.98 0.51 -1.83
N ALA A 649 -7.83 0.64 -2.83
CA ALA A 649 -7.98 1.89 -3.58
C ALA A 649 -9.36 2.03 -4.23
N LEU A 650 -9.73 3.29 -4.46
CA LEU A 650 -10.92 3.68 -5.22
C LEU A 650 -10.54 4.71 -6.29
N ILE A 651 -10.79 4.35 -7.55
CA ILE A 651 -10.40 5.17 -8.71
C ILE A 651 -11.62 5.41 -9.59
N LEU A 652 -11.87 6.68 -9.91
CA LEU A 652 -12.74 7.07 -11.01
C LEU A 652 -11.89 7.30 -12.26
N ALA A 653 -12.28 6.73 -13.39
CA ALA A 653 -11.51 6.82 -14.63
C ALA A 653 -12.43 6.86 -15.87
N PRO A 654 -11.92 7.30 -17.03
CA PRO A 654 -12.59 7.06 -18.30
C PRO A 654 -12.90 5.57 -18.47
N SER A 655 -14.12 5.22 -18.90
CA SER A 655 -14.53 3.82 -19.04
C SER A 655 -13.58 3.02 -19.93
N TRP A 656 -13.13 3.58 -21.05
CA TRP A 656 -12.23 2.90 -22.00
C TRP A 656 -10.92 2.42 -21.37
N LEU A 657 -10.45 3.17 -20.37
CA LEU A 657 -9.17 2.95 -19.70
C LEU A 657 -9.28 2.00 -18.50
N SER A 658 -10.48 1.87 -17.93
CA SER A 658 -10.69 1.21 -16.65
C SER A 658 -10.24 -0.24 -16.61
N TYR A 659 -10.52 -1.01 -17.68
CA TYR A 659 -10.15 -2.42 -17.76
C TYR A 659 -8.63 -2.62 -18.01
N PRO A 660 -7.99 -1.92 -18.98
CA PRO A 660 -6.53 -1.89 -19.10
C PRO A 660 -5.80 -1.49 -17.82
N LEU A 661 -6.26 -0.42 -17.16
CA LEU A 661 -5.71 0.07 -15.90
C LEU A 661 -5.77 -1.02 -14.81
N SER A 662 -6.93 -1.66 -14.64
CA SER A 662 -7.13 -2.74 -13.68
C SER A 662 -6.19 -3.93 -13.92
N THR A 663 -5.96 -4.28 -15.18
CA THR A 663 -5.06 -5.38 -15.55
C THR A 663 -3.61 -5.06 -15.21
N ILE A 664 -3.15 -3.83 -15.49
CA ILE A 664 -1.79 -3.38 -15.15
C ILE A 664 -1.60 -3.37 -13.63
N LEU A 665 -2.59 -2.86 -12.87
CA LEU A 665 -2.54 -2.83 -11.41
C LEU A 665 -2.38 -4.23 -10.80
N LEU A 666 -3.15 -5.21 -11.27
CA LEU A 666 -3.05 -6.60 -10.80
C LEU A 666 -1.67 -7.23 -11.04
N ILE A 667 -1.13 -7.07 -12.27
CA ILE A 667 0.15 -7.66 -12.65
C ILE A 667 1.30 -6.99 -11.86
N GLU A 668 1.34 -5.66 -11.87
CA GLU A 668 2.42 -4.91 -11.23
C GLU A 668 2.40 -5.07 -9.72
N PHE A 669 1.24 -5.03 -9.07
CA PHE A 669 1.13 -5.28 -7.63
C PHE A 669 1.65 -6.68 -7.29
N SER A 670 1.16 -7.71 -7.98
CA SER A 670 1.55 -9.10 -7.70
C SER A 670 3.05 -9.31 -7.90
N ARG A 671 3.65 -8.75 -8.97
CA ARG A 671 5.10 -8.81 -9.19
C ARG A 671 5.88 -8.07 -8.11
N ASN A 672 5.43 -6.88 -7.71
CA ASN A 672 6.10 -6.08 -6.67
C ASN A 672 6.00 -6.75 -5.28
N MET A 673 4.93 -7.51 -5.03
CA MET A 673 4.77 -8.37 -3.85
C MET A 673 5.58 -9.67 -3.92
N GLY A 674 6.36 -9.89 -4.98
CA GLY A 674 7.18 -11.09 -5.14
C GLY A 674 6.34 -12.34 -5.40
N TYR A 675 5.20 -12.20 -6.09
CA TYR A 675 4.40 -13.35 -6.47
C TYR A 675 5.18 -14.26 -7.40
N SER A 676 5.27 -15.52 -7.00
CA SER A 676 5.80 -16.61 -7.80
C SER A 676 5.02 -17.87 -7.48
N PHE A 677 5.02 -18.82 -8.41
CA PHE A 677 4.37 -20.11 -8.23
C PHE A 677 5.30 -21.22 -8.69
N ASP A 678 5.71 -22.06 -7.74
CA ASP A 678 6.46 -23.28 -7.99
C ASP A 678 5.47 -24.44 -8.19
N LYS A 679 5.42 -24.93 -9.43
CA LYS A 679 4.50 -26.01 -9.83
C LYS A 679 4.87 -27.36 -9.23
N ASP A 680 6.16 -27.60 -9.02
CA ASP A 680 6.67 -28.89 -8.54
C ASP A 680 6.45 -29.02 -7.04
N LEU A 681 6.51 -27.90 -6.31
CA LEU A 681 6.30 -27.85 -4.86
C LEU A 681 4.88 -27.42 -4.46
N LEU A 682 4.06 -26.95 -5.40
CA LEU A 682 2.76 -26.31 -5.15
C LEU A 682 2.85 -25.16 -4.13
N ILE A 683 3.97 -24.44 -4.14
CA ILE A 683 4.23 -23.29 -3.26
C ILE A 683 4.01 -22.02 -4.07
N TYR A 684 3.34 -21.05 -3.46
CA TYR A 684 3.23 -19.70 -3.98
C TYR A 684 3.78 -18.71 -2.97
N THR A 685 4.20 -17.56 -3.46
CA THR A 685 4.75 -16.47 -2.64
C THR A 685 4.01 -15.16 -2.88
N GLY A 686 4.28 -14.17 -2.04
CA GLY A 686 3.73 -12.83 -2.21
C GLY A 686 2.23 -12.74 -1.92
N ALA A 687 1.62 -11.69 -2.48
CA ALA A 687 0.20 -11.39 -2.33
C ALA A 687 -0.34 -10.79 -3.64
N THR A 688 -1.67 -10.81 -3.79
CA THR A 688 -2.37 -10.42 -5.03
C THR A 688 -3.53 -9.47 -4.72
N LEU A 689 -4.14 -8.86 -5.75
CA LEU A 689 -5.34 -8.02 -5.60
C LEU A 689 -6.57 -8.68 -6.21
N SER A 690 -7.74 -8.22 -5.82
CA SER A 690 -8.99 -8.42 -6.56
C SER A 690 -9.58 -7.07 -6.94
N ILE A 691 -10.30 -7.02 -8.07
CA ILE A 691 -10.86 -5.77 -8.59
C ILE A 691 -12.34 -5.94 -8.93
N GLY A 692 -13.17 -5.02 -8.43
CA GLY A 692 -14.53 -4.79 -8.88
C GLY A 692 -14.59 -3.54 -9.78
N LEU A 693 -15.18 -3.66 -10.95
CA LEU A 693 -15.25 -2.58 -11.95
C LEU A 693 -16.68 -2.34 -12.44
N VAL A 694 -17.10 -1.08 -12.46
CA VAL A 694 -18.41 -0.69 -12.99
C VAL A 694 -18.25 0.48 -13.94
N ALA A 695 -18.82 0.38 -15.15
CA ALA A 695 -18.90 1.49 -16.10
C ALA A 695 -20.35 1.96 -16.32
N MET A 696 -20.55 3.28 -16.37
CA MET A 696 -21.88 3.90 -16.44
C MET A 696 -21.84 5.34 -16.97
N PRO A 697 -22.99 5.92 -17.34
CA PRO A 697 -23.08 7.36 -17.64
C PRO A 697 -22.71 8.23 -16.42
N PRO A 698 -22.04 9.38 -16.60
CA PRO A 698 -21.64 10.29 -15.52
C PRO A 698 -22.80 10.80 -14.65
N ALA A 699 -24.00 10.90 -15.20
CA ALA A 699 -25.21 11.32 -14.49
C ALA A 699 -25.85 10.21 -13.64
N HIS A 700 -25.33 8.98 -13.70
CA HIS A 700 -25.84 7.86 -12.92
C HIS A 700 -25.58 8.07 -11.42
N ASN A 701 -26.44 7.50 -10.56
CA ASN A 701 -26.25 7.54 -9.12
C ASN A 701 -24.94 6.83 -8.73
N LEU A 702 -24.00 7.58 -8.13
CA LEU A 702 -22.67 7.11 -7.77
C LEU A 702 -22.71 6.02 -6.68
N TRP A 703 -23.65 6.09 -5.73
CA TRP A 703 -23.78 5.13 -4.62
C TRP A 703 -24.23 3.77 -5.05
N ALA A 704 -25.24 3.73 -5.92
CA ALA A 704 -25.69 2.49 -6.52
C ALA A 704 -24.50 1.80 -7.23
N ALA A 705 -23.68 2.58 -7.93
CA ALA A 705 -22.52 2.06 -8.64
C ALA A 705 -21.35 1.65 -7.73
N LEU A 706 -21.13 2.37 -6.62
CA LEU A 706 -20.17 1.97 -5.58
C LEU A 706 -20.59 0.64 -4.92
N ASP A 707 -21.87 0.49 -4.57
CA ASP A 707 -22.45 -0.76 -4.07
C ASP A 707 -22.33 -1.90 -5.10
N ALA A 708 -22.49 -1.59 -6.38
CA ALA A 708 -22.24 -2.54 -7.46
C ALA A 708 -20.75 -2.94 -7.56
N ALA A 709 -19.83 -1.98 -7.48
CA ALA A 709 -18.40 -2.24 -7.52
C ALA A 709 -17.94 -3.06 -6.30
N ASP A 710 -18.49 -2.79 -5.10
CA ASP A 710 -18.24 -3.56 -3.88
C ASP A 710 -18.65 -5.02 -4.04
N LEU A 711 -19.87 -5.27 -4.51
CA LEU A 711 -20.34 -6.64 -4.71
C LEU A 711 -19.47 -7.37 -5.73
N LEU A 712 -19.12 -6.71 -6.83
CA LEU A 712 -18.25 -7.30 -7.85
C LEU A 712 -16.85 -7.58 -7.30
N LEU A 713 -16.30 -6.70 -6.46
CA LEU A 713 -15.03 -6.94 -5.78
C LEU A 713 -15.09 -8.19 -4.88
N GLU A 714 -16.15 -8.35 -4.09
CA GLU A 714 -16.34 -9.56 -3.29
C GLU A 714 -16.48 -10.81 -4.15
N LYS A 715 -17.12 -10.71 -5.33
CA LYS A 715 -17.14 -11.80 -6.31
C LYS A 715 -15.77 -12.09 -6.93
N ALA A 716 -14.96 -11.06 -7.20
CA ALA A 716 -13.59 -11.26 -7.66
C ALA A 716 -12.74 -11.97 -6.60
N LYS A 717 -12.90 -11.63 -5.32
CA LYS A 717 -12.18 -12.25 -4.19
C LYS A 717 -12.45 -13.75 -4.05
N GLU A 718 -13.63 -14.25 -4.44
CA GLU A 718 -13.95 -15.69 -4.38
C GLU A 718 -12.93 -16.54 -5.18
N ASP A 719 -12.46 -16.05 -6.33
CA ASP A 719 -11.43 -16.72 -7.13
C ASP A 719 -10.04 -16.09 -6.98
N GLY A 720 -9.93 -14.78 -6.82
CA GLY A 720 -8.65 -14.08 -6.71
C GLY A 720 -7.82 -14.50 -5.50
N ARG A 721 -8.47 -15.02 -4.44
CA ARG A 721 -7.81 -15.57 -3.24
C ARG A 721 -7.24 -16.97 -3.45
N ILE A 722 -7.50 -17.60 -4.60
CA ILE A 722 -6.94 -18.92 -4.91
C ILE A 722 -5.43 -18.76 -5.17
N PRO A 723 -4.56 -19.47 -4.43
CA PRO A 723 -3.10 -19.37 -4.51
C PRO A 723 -2.43 -19.42 -5.89
N PHE A 724 -3.12 -20.00 -6.89
CA PHE A 724 -2.59 -20.21 -8.23
C PHE A 724 -2.76 -18.99 -9.16
N TYR A 725 -3.58 -18.02 -8.75
CA TYR A 725 -3.94 -16.88 -9.59
C TYR A 725 -3.30 -15.60 -9.06
N MET A 726 -2.85 -14.75 -9.98
CA MET A 726 -2.33 -13.40 -9.72
C MET A 726 -3.45 -12.38 -9.48
N GLY A 727 -4.58 -12.83 -8.93
CA GLY A 727 -5.78 -12.04 -8.71
C GLY A 727 -6.88 -12.21 -9.75
N ALA A 728 -7.92 -11.38 -9.64
CA ALA A 728 -9.13 -11.49 -10.45
C ALA A 728 -9.85 -10.15 -10.66
N ILE A 729 -10.63 -10.06 -11.75
CA ILE A 729 -11.48 -8.92 -12.11
C ILE A 729 -12.92 -9.40 -12.29
N ALA A 730 -13.86 -8.73 -11.64
CA ALA A 730 -15.29 -8.80 -11.97
C ALA A 730 -15.78 -7.42 -12.43
N PHE A 731 -16.61 -7.39 -13.47
CA PHE A 731 -17.05 -6.15 -14.08
C PHE A 731 -18.48 -6.16 -14.64
N ASP A 732 -19.12 -4.99 -14.60
CA ASP A 732 -20.40 -4.75 -15.25
C ASP A 732 -20.45 -3.37 -15.92
N VAL A 733 -21.37 -3.20 -16.86
CA VAL A 733 -21.61 -1.94 -17.56
C VAL A 733 -23.10 -1.71 -17.74
N THR A 734 -23.53 -0.48 -17.53
CA THR A 734 -24.90 -0.04 -17.81
C THR A 734 -24.90 1.20 -18.69
N GLU A 735 -25.93 1.34 -19.54
CA GLU A 735 -26.20 2.56 -20.31
C GLU A 735 -27.48 3.26 -19.81
N GLY A 736 -28.19 2.66 -18.84
CA GLY A 736 -29.46 3.16 -18.32
C GLY A 736 -30.07 2.24 -17.26
N GLY A 737 -31.00 2.76 -16.47
CA GLY A 737 -31.53 2.08 -15.29
C GLY A 737 -30.57 2.11 -14.10
N LEU A 738 -31.04 1.69 -12.92
CA LEU A 738 -30.26 1.74 -11.68
C LEU A 738 -29.37 0.51 -11.55
N LEU A 739 -28.05 0.70 -11.56
CA LEU A 739 -27.05 -0.33 -11.29
C LEU A 739 -26.68 -0.32 -9.80
N THR A 740 -27.28 -1.20 -9.02
CA THR A 740 -26.95 -1.51 -7.61
C THR A 740 -26.21 -2.84 -7.49
N GLY A 741 -25.60 -3.11 -6.34
CA GLY A 741 -25.02 -4.42 -5.97
C GLY A 741 -25.99 -5.55 -6.24
N ARG A 742 -27.22 -5.48 -5.71
CA ARG A 742 -28.24 -6.52 -5.94
C ARG A 742 -28.49 -6.77 -7.44
N THR A 743 -28.58 -5.72 -8.24
CA THR A 743 -28.81 -5.87 -9.70
C THR A 743 -27.59 -6.43 -10.43
N ALA A 744 -26.37 -6.00 -10.08
CA ALA A 744 -25.13 -6.49 -10.66
C ALA A 744 -24.95 -7.99 -10.34
N GLY A 745 -25.13 -8.37 -9.07
CA GLY A 745 -25.03 -9.76 -8.61
C GLY A 745 -26.06 -10.69 -9.24
N THR A 746 -27.33 -10.27 -9.28
CA THR A 746 -28.40 -11.06 -9.90
C THR A 746 -28.11 -11.28 -11.39
N ARG A 747 -27.65 -10.23 -12.08
CA ARG A 747 -27.30 -10.27 -13.51
C ARG A 747 -26.10 -11.18 -13.76
N MET A 748 -25.03 -11.05 -12.97
CA MET A 748 -23.84 -11.88 -13.05
C MET A 748 -24.18 -13.36 -12.83
N ASN A 749 -24.84 -13.71 -11.72
CA ASN A 749 -25.25 -15.09 -11.42
C ASN A 749 -26.20 -15.66 -12.49
N GLY A 750 -27.12 -14.82 -12.99
CA GLY A 750 -28.01 -15.19 -14.08
C GLY A 750 -27.27 -15.52 -15.38
N LEU A 751 -26.19 -14.80 -15.71
CA LEU A 751 -25.39 -15.09 -16.89
C LEU A 751 -24.47 -16.31 -16.71
N ILE A 752 -23.87 -16.47 -15.53
CA ILE A 752 -23.02 -17.62 -15.20
C ILE A 752 -23.83 -18.92 -15.25
N SER A 753 -25.01 -18.94 -14.61
CA SER A 753 -25.90 -20.12 -14.60
C SER A 753 -26.38 -20.51 -16.01
N ARG A 754 -26.43 -19.56 -16.94
CA ARG A 754 -26.75 -19.77 -18.35
C ARG A 754 -25.52 -20.06 -19.22
N GLY A 755 -24.32 -20.01 -18.65
CA GLY A 755 -23.04 -20.18 -19.34
C GLY A 755 -22.82 -19.13 -20.44
N LEU A 756 -23.12 -17.87 -20.14
CA LEU A 756 -22.90 -16.72 -21.03
C LEU A 756 -21.88 -15.72 -20.46
N SER A 757 -21.43 -16.00 -19.24
CA SER A 757 -20.34 -15.32 -18.55
C SER A 757 -19.47 -16.36 -17.86
N SER A 758 -18.16 -16.09 -17.78
CA SER A 758 -17.23 -16.86 -16.93
C SER A 758 -16.60 -16.02 -15.83
N GLN A 759 -17.20 -14.86 -15.52
CA GLN A 759 -16.73 -14.00 -14.46
C GLN A 759 -16.71 -14.68 -13.07
N PRO A 760 -15.84 -14.25 -12.14
CA PRO A 760 -14.74 -13.31 -12.38
C PRO A 760 -13.67 -13.90 -13.32
N TRP A 761 -13.04 -13.03 -14.10
CA TRP A 761 -11.90 -13.41 -14.92
C TRP A 761 -10.64 -13.34 -14.06
N ILE A 762 -9.77 -14.34 -14.20
CA ILE A 762 -8.58 -14.51 -13.36
C ILE A 762 -7.33 -14.06 -14.12
N LEU A 763 -6.24 -13.82 -13.41
CA LEU A 763 -4.93 -13.62 -14.04
C LEU A 763 -4.05 -14.84 -13.71
N GLY A 764 -3.66 -15.62 -14.73
CA GLY A 764 -3.04 -16.95 -14.53
C GLY A 764 -4.08 -18.09 -14.38
N PRO A 765 -3.66 -19.36 -14.26
CA PRO A 765 -2.31 -19.88 -14.23
C PRO A 765 -1.86 -20.29 -15.64
N TYR A 766 -0.68 -19.81 -16.04
CA TYR A 766 -0.08 -20.19 -17.30
C TYR A 766 0.46 -21.63 -17.19
N GLY A 767 -0.42 -22.61 -17.46
CA GLY A 767 -0.07 -24.04 -17.48
C GLY A 767 -1.26 -24.97 -17.25
N VAL A 768 -2.11 -25.17 -18.26
CA VAL A 768 -3.07 -26.29 -18.28
C VAL A 768 -2.30 -27.57 -18.63
N LYS A 769 -1.98 -28.37 -17.59
CA LYS A 769 -1.72 -29.83 -17.55
C LYS A 769 -0.79 -30.16 -16.38
N CYS A 770 -1.28 -30.05 -15.16
CA CYS A 770 -0.68 -30.73 -14.02
C CYS A 770 -1.76 -31.64 -13.43
N ASP A 771 -1.46 -32.94 -13.37
CA ASP A 771 -2.18 -33.90 -12.54
C ASP A 771 -1.76 -33.62 -11.08
N PRO A 772 -2.65 -33.08 -10.22
CA PRO A 772 -2.30 -32.68 -8.87
C PRO A 772 -1.95 -33.87 -7.94
N PHE A 773 -1.99 -35.11 -8.44
CA PHE A 773 -1.78 -36.32 -7.64
C PHE A 773 -0.41 -36.99 -7.80
N ARG A 774 0.59 -36.34 -8.40
CA ARG A 774 1.98 -36.83 -8.31
C ARG A 774 2.63 -36.45 -6.97
N SER A 775 2.32 -37.29 -5.97
CA SER A 775 3.02 -37.53 -4.70
C SER A 775 4.31 -36.73 -4.43
N LEU A 776 4.26 -35.77 -3.49
CA LEU A 776 4.92 -35.84 -2.18
C LEU A 776 4.66 -34.58 -1.32
N ARG A 777 4.16 -34.83 -0.09
CA ARG A 777 4.18 -33.99 1.14
C ARG A 777 3.31 -32.71 1.20
N VAL A 778 2.03 -32.96 1.51
CA VAL A 778 1.12 -32.29 2.47
C VAL A 778 1.23 -30.76 2.68
N PRO A 779 0.25 -29.96 2.22
CA PRO A 779 -0.05 -28.63 2.77
C PRO A 779 -0.89 -28.76 4.07
N PRO A 780 -1.01 -27.70 4.88
CA PRO A 780 -1.89 -27.71 6.06
C PRO A 780 -3.33 -28.14 5.73
N ILE A 781 -3.87 -28.97 6.63
CA ILE A 781 -5.00 -29.91 6.49
C ILE A 781 -6.41 -29.29 6.32
N SER A 782 -6.57 -27.99 5.98
CA SER A 782 -7.91 -27.40 5.79
C SER A 782 -8.30 -27.03 4.34
N LEU A 783 -7.38 -27.13 3.38
CA LEU A 783 -7.67 -26.86 1.95
C LEU A 783 -7.50 -28.14 1.10
N ILE A 784 -8.28 -29.16 1.44
CA ILE A 784 -8.40 -30.39 0.63
C ILE A 784 -9.32 -30.09 -0.57
N GLU A 785 -8.84 -30.41 -1.77
CA GLU A 785 -9.53 -30.36 -3.09
C GLU A 785 -9.80 -28.99 -3.74
N MET A 786 -8.76 -28.23 -4.09
CA MET A 786 -8.89 -27.15 -5.08
C MET A 786 -8.06 -27.43 -6.33
N SER A 787 -8.71 -27.96 -7.38
CA SER A 787 -8.14 -27.94 -8.73
C SER A 787 -8.32 -26.55 -9.36
N PRO A 788 -7.33 -25.98 -10.06
CA PRO A 788 -7.54 -24.77 -10.83
C PRO A 788 -8.71 -24.99 -11.81
N LYS A 789 -9.80 -24.22 -11.68
CA LYS A 789 -10.87 -24.24 -12.67
C LYS A 789 -10.34 -23.57 -13.94
N GLU A 790 -10.64 -24.13 -15.12
CA GLU A 790 -10.39 -23.43 -16.38
C GLU A 790 -11.31 -22.20 -16.45
N LYS A 791 -10.77 -21.03 -16.09
CA LYS A 791 -11.44 -19.74 -16.22
C LYS A 791 -10.76 -18.89 -17.29
N ALA A 792 -11.46 -17.85 -17.72
CA ALA A 792 -10.91 -16.90 -18.68
C ALA A 792 -9.78 -16.08 -18.05
N ASP A 793 -8.65 -16.01 -18.76
CA ASP A 793 -7.52 -15.16 -18.37
C ASP A 793 -7.78 -13.71 -18.80
N ALA A 794 -7.82 -12.81 -17.83
CA ALA A 794 -8.18 -11.41 -18.00
C ALA A 794 -7.30 -10.67 -19.03
N LEU A 795 -6.00 -10.98 -19.08
CA LEU A 795 -5.04 -10.38 -20.01
C LEU A 795 -5.15 -11.01 -21.40
N GLU A 796 -5.25 -12.34 -21.48
CA GLU A 796 -5.43 -13.04 -22.77
C GLU A 796 -6.71 -12.58 -23.46
N VAL A 797 -7.81 -12.44 -22.72
CA VAL A 797 -9.09 -11.95 -23.26
C VAL A 797 -8.95 -10.51 -23.76
N LEU A 798 -8.34 -9.61 -22.98
CA LEU A 798 -8.12 -8.22 -23.38
C LEU A 798 -7.25 -8.13 -24.65
N ALA A 799 -6.10 -8.79 -24.65
CA ALA A 799 -5.15 -8.76 -25.76
C ALA A 799 -5.80 -9.29 -27.06
N ARG A 800 -6.50 -10.42 -26.99
CA ARG A 800 -7.22 -11.00 -28.16
C ARG A 800 -8.36 -10.11 -28.64
N THR A 801 -9.09 -9.47 -27.71
CA THR A 801 -10.13 -8.50 -28.05
C THR A 801 -9.53 -7.34 -28.84
N LEU A 802 -8.35 -6.85 -28.44
CA LEU A 802 -7.55 -5.84 -29.15
C LEU A 802 -6.79 -6.38 -30.38
N GLY A 803 -7.08 -7.60 -30.84
CA GLY A 803 -6.50 -8.19 -32.06
C GLY A 803 -5.04 -8.64 -31.95
N MET A 804 -4.56 -8.93 -30.74
CA MET A 804 -3.23 -9.48 -30.45
C MET A 804 -3.31 -11.02 -30.40
N ASP A 805 -2.27 -11.71 -30.89
CA ASP A 805 -2.30 -13.18 -31.08
C ASP A 805 -1.45 -13.97 -30.07
N GLU A 806 -0.66 -13.27 -29.25
CA GLU A 806 0.32 -13.90 -28.37
C GLU A 806 -0.32 -14.24 -27.02
N ARG A 807 0.09 -15.38 -26.45
CA ARG A 807 -0.09 -15.66 -25.03
C ARG A 807 1.11 -15.09 -24.28
N TYR A 808 0.85 -14.43 -23.16
CA TYR A 808 1.86 -13.74 -22.38
C TYR A 808 2.05 -14.46 -21.05
N ASP A 809 3.24 -14.97 -20.78
CA ASP A 809 3.59 -15.44 -19.44
C ASP A 809 4.14 -14.26 -18.63
N VAL A 810 3.23 -13.47 -18.05
CA VAL A 810 3.59 -12.23 -17.34
C VAL A 810 4.48 -12.42 -16.13
N LEU A 811 4.64 -13.65 -15.62
CA LEU A 811 5.59 -13.93 -14.55
C LEU A 811 7.03 -13.91 -15.06
N HIS A 812 7.26 -14.40 -16.29
CA HIS A 812 8.59 -14.58 -16.85
C HIS A 812 8.99 -13.50 -17.85
N LEU A 813 8.09 -12.59 -18.22
CA LEU A 813 8.46 -11.40 -18.99
C LEU A 813 9.41 -10.51 -18.18
N SER A 814 10.44 -9.98 -18.85
CA SER A 814 11.24 -8.89 -18.29
C SER A 814 10.39 -7.62 -18.11
N ASP A 815 10.84 -6.71 -17.26
CA ASP A 815 10.17 -5.43 -17.02
C ASP A 815 10.07 -4.58 -18.29
N SER A 816 11.03 -4.75 -19.21
CA SER A 816 11.05 -4.08 -20.52
C SER A 816 9.99 -4.65 -21.47
N GLU A 817 9.88 -5.97 -21.56
CA GLU A 817 8.86 -6.66 -22.37
C GLU A 817 7.46 -6.38 -21.83
N LEU A 818 7.32 -6.37 -20.51
CA LEU A 818 6.06 -6.07 -19.83
C LEU A 818 5.64 -4.61 -20.06
N LYS A 819 6.58 -3.65 -19.99
CA LYS A 819 6.31 -2.25 -20.40
C LYS A 819 5.77 -2.18 -21.81
N ASN A 820 6.45 -2.84 -22.75
CA ASN A 820 6.07 -2.84 -24.16
C ASN A 820 4.70 -3.47 -24.38
N LEU A 821 4.35 -4.52 -23.63
CA LEU A 821 3.03 -5.12 -23.64
C LEU A 821 1.97 -4.12 -23.18
N TYR A 822 2.19 -3.45 -22.04
CA TYR A 822 1.25 -2.46 -21.53
C TYR A 822 1.05 -1.29 -22.50
N LEU A 823 2.14 -0.78 -23.09
CA LEU A 823 2.09 0.30 -24.08
C LEU A 823 1.26 -0.11 -25.31
N LYS A 824 1.45 -1.34 -25.80
CA LYS A 824 0.63 -1.87 -26.90
C LYS A 824 -0.85 -1.93 -26.54
N ILE A 825 -1.18 -2.41 -25.33
CA ILE A 825 -2.56 -2.52 -24.85
C ILE A 825 -3.22 -1.14 -24.74
N ILE A 826 -2.55 -0.19 -24.07
CA ILE A 826 -3.08 1.17 -23.89
C ILE A 826 -3.25 1.85 -25.23
N LYS A 827 -2.22 1.83 -26.09
CA LYS A 827 -2.27 2.49 -27.40
C LYS A 827 -3.40 1.96 -28.27
N ARG A 828 -3.56 0.63 -28.37
CA ARG A 828 -4.67 0.04 -29.15
C ARG A 828 -6.04 0.36 -28.54
N SER A 829 -6.15 0.33 -27.22
CA SER A 829 -7.41 0.68 -26.54
C SER A 829 -7.79 2.14 -26.81
N TYR A 830 -6.81 3.04 -26.74
CA TYR A 830 -6.99 4.47 -27.01
C TYR A 830 -7.34 4.74 -28.49
N GLU A 831 -6.69 4.06 -29.43
CA GLU A 831 -7.01 4.15 -30.87
C GLU A 831 -8.46 3.71 -31.16
N GLU A 832 -8.92 2.60 -30.57
CA GLU A 832 -10.31 2.14 -30.74
C GLU A 832 -11.31 3.09 -30.06
N TYR A 833 -10.96 3.66 -28.90
CA TYR A 833 -11.76 4.66 -28.20
C TYR A 833 -11.90 5.95 -29.03
N GLU A 834 -10.82 6.53 -29.54
CA GLU A 834 -10.85 7.78 -30.32
C GLU A 834 -11.62 7.62 -31.63
N LYS A 835 -11.49 6.47 -32.31
CA LYS A 835 -12.32 6.13 -33.46
C LYS A 835 -13.80 6.04 -33.08
N ALA A 836 -14.12 5.37 -31.97
CA ALA A 836 -15.49 5.23 -31.50
C ALA A 836 -16.11 6.59 -31.11
N LYS A 837 -15.34 7.44 -30.42
CA LYS A 837 -15.67 8.83 -30.06
C LYS A 837 -15.96 9.66 -31.32
N SER A 838 -15.17 9.46 -32.38
CA SER A 838 -15.34 10.10 -33.69
C SER A 838 -16.40 9.45 -34.58
N LYS A 839 -17.18 8.49 -34.06
CA LYS A 839 -18.22 7.71 -34.78
C LYS A 839 -17.69 6.89 -35.97
N GLU A 840 -16.40 6.65 -36.04
CA GLU A 840 -15.80 5.78 -37.04
C GLU A 840 -16.15 4.30 -36.76
N GLU A 841 -16.02 3.46 -37.78
CA GLU A 841 -16.25 2.03 -37.61
C GLU A 841 -15.02 1.36 -37.00
N THR A 842 -15.19 0.82 -35.79
CA THR A 842 -14.11 0.20 -35.02
C THR A 842 -14.15 -1.33 -35.12
N ASP A 843 -13.02 -1.99 -34.84
CA ASP A 843 -13.00 -3.45 -34.79
C ASP A 843 -13.83 -3.96 -33.59
N MET A 844 -13.86 -3.20 -32.49
CA MET A 844 -14.75 -3.45 -31.34
C MET A 844 -16.23 -3.42 -31.72
N LYS A 845 -16.65 -2.47 -32.57
CA LYS A 845 -18.04 -2.36 -33.01
C LYS A 845 -18.42 -3.50 -33.96
N LYS A 846 -17.50 -3.95 -34.82
CA LYS A 846 -17.68 -5.16 -35.64
C LYS A 846 -17.82 -6.40 -34.75
N LEU A 847 -16.94 -6.57 -33.76
CA LEU A 847 -16.99 -7.68 -32.81
C LEU A 847 -18.29 -7.69 -32.00
N ARG A 848 -18.73 -6.53 -31.50
CA ARG A 848 -20.01 -6.41 -30.77
C ARG A 848 -21.22 -6.74 -31.65
N ARG A 849 -21.23 -6.28 -32.91
CA ARG A 849 -22.28 -6.65 -33.88
C ARG A 849 -22.28 -8.16 -34.15
N PHE A 850 -21.11 -8.76 -34.25
CA PHE A 850 -20.94 -10.20 -34.38
C PHE A 850 -21.50 -10.95 -33.17
N VAL A 851 -21.12 -10.57 -31.94
CA VAL A 851 -21.64 -11.18 -30.70
C VAL A 851 -23.15 -11.09 -30.62
N ARG A 852 -23.75 -9.93 -30.92
CA ARG A 852 -25.21 -9.75 -30.96
C ARG A 852 -25.89 -10.63 -32.02
N LYS A 853 -25.26 -10.80 -33.18
CA LYS A 853 -25.76 -11.70 -34.24
C LYS A 853 -25.77 -13.14 -33.75
N VAL A 854 -24.71 -13.54 -33.04
CA VAL A 854 -24.59 -14.86 -32.43
C VAL A 854 -25.66 -15.09 -31.37
N GLU A 855 -25.87 -14.13 -30.48
CA GLU A 855 -26.92 -14.19 -29.46
C GLU A 855 -28.32 -14.21 -30.08
N ALA A 856 -28.57 -13.46 -31.15
CA ALA A 856 -29.88 -13.48 -31.80
C ALA A 856 -30.15 -14.79 -32.58
N PHE A 857 -29.14 -15.62 -32.86
CA PHE A 857 -29.26 -16.77 -33.74
C PHE A 857 -30.17 -17.88 -33.18
N PRO A 858 -30.02 -18.37 -31.93
CA PRO A 858 -30.90 -19.40 -31.38
C PRO A 858 -32.38 -19.00 -31.38
N LYS A 859 -32.68 -17.70 -31.22
CA LYS A 859 -34.07 -17.19 -31.25
C LYS A 859 -34.77 -17.47 -32.59
N LYS A 860 -34.03 -17.58 -33.68
CA LYS A 860 -34.57 -17.97 -34.99
C LYS A 860 -35.11 -19.40 -35.03
N PHE A 861 -34.71 -20.23 -34.08
CA PHE A 861 -35.17 -21.61 -33.91
C PHE A 861 -36.21 -21.74 -32.79
N GLY A 862 -36.78 -20.64 -32.31
CA GLY A 862 -37.74 -20.63 -31.21
C GLY A 862 -37.10 -20.86 -29.83
N LEU A 863 -35.76 -20.90 -29.75
CA LEU A 863 -35.06 -21.02 -28.48
C LEU A 863 -35.08 -19.67 -27.76
N SER A 864 -35.62 -19.67 -26.56
CA SER A 864 -35.52 -18.59 -25.61
C SER A 864 -34.15 -18.58 -24.94
N PHE A 865 -33.81 -17.44 -24.34
CA PHE A 865 -32.60 -17.30 -23.54
C PHE A 865 -32.61 -18.17 -22.26
N GLU A 866 -33.76 -18.76 -21.93
CA GLU A 866 -33.94 -19.64 -20.78
C GLU A 866 -33.68 -21.12 -21.14
N ASP A 867 -33.61 -21.45 -22.43
CA ASP A 867 -33.39 -22.82 -22.89
C ASP A 867 -31.93 -23.25 -22.71
N LYS A 868 -31.72 -24.41 -22.06
CA LYS A 868 -30.37 -24.98 -21.80
C LYS A 868 -29.55 -25.18 -23.08
N VAL A 869 -30.21 -25.41 -24.21
CA VAL A 869 -29.61 -25.65 -25.54
C VAL A 869 -29.22 -24.35 -26.25
N TYR A 870 -29.77 -23.20 -25.83
CA TYR A 870 -29.50 -21.89 -26.45
C TYR A 870 -28.00 -21.60 -26.54
N LYS A 871 -27.29 -21.82 -25.44
CA LYS A 871 -25.85 -21.57 -25.32
C LYS A 871 -25.06 -22.43 -26.30
N ASP A 872 -25.34 -23.73 -26.36
CA ASP A 872 -24.59 -24.66 -27.21
C ASP A 872 -24.76 -24.29 -28.69
N VAL A 873 -25.98 -23.89 -29.08
CA VAL A 873 -26.28 -23.41 -30.44
C VAL A 873 -25.59 -22.08 -30.73
N ALA A 874 -25.63 -21.11 -29.81
CA ALA A 874 -24.92 -19.84 -29.96
C ALA A 874 -23.41 -20.05 -30.09
N LYS A 875 -22.83 -20.91 -29.24
CA LYS A 875 -21.39 -21.24 -29.26
C LYS A 875 -20.98 -21.95 -30.54
N ALA A 876 -21.76 -22.95 -30.99
CA ALA A 876 -21.50 -23.64 -32.25
C ALA A 876 -21.57 -22.67 -33.44
N TYR A 877 -22.57 -21.78 -33.45
CA TYR A 877 -22.70 -20.75 -34.48
C TYR A 877 -21.55 -19.74 -34.45
N ALA A 878 -21.12 -19.30 -33.27
CA ALA A 878 -19.95 -18.43 -33.11
C ALA A 878 -18.69 -19.07 -33.70
N LEU A 879 -18.43 -20.34 -33.34
CA LEU A 879 -17.27 -21.08 -33.84
C LEU A 879 -17.31 -21.26 -35.36
N TYR A 880 -18.48 -21.56 -35.93
CA TYR A 880 -18.69 -21.68 -37.38
C TYR A 880 -18.48 -20.34 -38.10
N GLU A 881 -19.09 -19.26 -37.62
CA GLU A 881 -18.97 -17.95 -38.27
C GLU A 881 -17.57 -17.35 -38.11
N CYS A 882 -16.85 -17.63 -37.02
CA CYS A 882 -15.45 -17.21 -36.87
C CYS A 882 -14.55 -17.76 -37.98
N ASP A 883 -14.83 -18.98 -38.46
CA ASP A 883 -14.09 -19.59 -39.57
C ASP A 883 -14.41 -18.93 -40.92
N ASN A 884 -15.63 -18.41 -41.08
CA ASN A 884 -16.12 -17.82 -42.32
C ASN A 884 -15.89 -16.29 -42.43
N GLN A 885 -15.87 -15.55 -41.33
CA GLN A 885 -15.80 -14.07 -41.30
C GLN A 885 -14.44 -13.49 -40.88
N GLY A 886 -13.41 -14.33 -40.74
CA GLY A 886 -12.05 -13.85 -40.46
C GLY A 886 -11.79 -13.46 -39.00
N PHE A 887 -12.71 -13.73 -38.07
CA PHE A 887 -12.53 -13.55 -36.62
C PHE A 887 -11.64 -14.65 -35.98
N ARG A 888 -10.59 -15.10 -36.70
CA ARG A 888 -9.74 -16.22 -36.27
C ARG A 888 -9.05 -15.97 -34.92
N LYS A 889 -8.72 -14.71 -34.61
CA LYS A 889 -7.99 -14.31 -33.39
C LYS A 889 -8.82 -14.42 -32.10
N VAL A 890 -10.13 -14.18 -32.20
CA VAL A 890 -11.08 -14.24 -31.07
C VAL A 890 -11.78 -15.60 -30.96
N LYS A 891 -11.64 -16.48 -31.97
CA LYS A 891 -12.19 -17.85 -31.95
C LYS A 891 -11.91 -18.63 -30.66
N PRO A 892 -10.71 -18.55 -30.04
CA PRO A 892 -10.45 -19.24 -28.78
C PRO A 892 -11.30 -18.74 -27.60
N LEU A 893 -11.73 -17.47 -27.60
CA LEU A 893 -12.50 -16.86 -26.52
C LEU A 893 -13.90 -17.47 -26.38
N PHE A 894 -14.51 -17.89 -27.49
CA PHE A 894 -15.84 -18.52 -27.47
C PHE A 894 -15.82 -19.92 -26.83
N ARG A 895 -14.65 -20.46 -26.47
CA ARG A 895 -14.55 -21.69 -25.69
C ARG A 895 -14.87 -21.48 -24.21
N TRP A 896 -14.71 -20.27 -23.69
CA TRP A 896 -14.86 -19.89 -22.27
C TRP A 896 -16.20 -19.26 -21.92
N ASP A 897 -17.23 -19.45 -22.74
CA ASP A 897 -18.59 -19.00 -22.42
C ASP A 897 -18.68 -17.48 -22.17
N LEU A 898 -17.96 -16.70 -22.99
CA LEU A 898 -17.70 -15.27 -22.80
C LEU A 898 -18.62 -14.32 -23.58
N LEU A 899 -19.74 -14.79 -24.12
CA LEU A 899 -20.54 -14.00 -25.08
C LEU A 899 -20.94 -12.63 -24.52
N GLU A 900 -21.59 -12.60 -23.36
CA GLU A 900 -22.04 -11.33 -22.77
C GLU A 900 -20.88 -10.55 -22.14
N ASP A 901 -19.87 -11.23 -21.62
CA ASP A 901 -18.70 -10.55 -21.07
C ASP A 901 -17.94 -9.78 -22.17
N LEU A 902 -17.80 -10.34 -23.39
CA LEU A 902 -17.18 -9.67 -24.53
C LEU A 902 -18.01 -8.46 -25.00
N ASN A 903 -19.33 -8.59 -25.07
CA ASN A 903 -20.21 -7.47 -25.39
C ASN A 903 -20.02 -6.30 -24.40
N ARG A 904 -19.91 -6.61 -23.10
CA ARG A 904 -19.63 -5.62 -22.05
C ARG A 904 -18.25 -5.02 -22.15
N LEU A 905 -17.21 -5.84 -22.32
CA LEU A 905 -15.84 -5.36 -22.50
C LEU A 905 -15.73 -4.42 -23.70
N CYS A 906 -16.34 -4.75 -24.84
CA CYS A 906 -16.37 -3.85 -25.99
C CYS A 906 -17.05 -2.50 -25.69
N LYS A 907 -18.15 -2.49 -24.93
CA LYS A 907 -18.79 -1.22 -24.50
C LYS A 907 -17.84 -0.40 -23.63
N ILE A 908 -17.16 -1.06 -22.67
CA ILE A 908 -16.21 -0.42 -21.78
C ILE A 908 -15.09 0.23 -22.60
N LEU A 909 -14.41 -0.54 -23.47
CA LEU A 909 -13.29 -0.09 -24.31
C LEU A 909 -13.66 1.01 -25.33
N MET A 910 -14.92 1.07 -25.75
CA MET A 910 -15.42 2.17 -26.60
C MET A 910 -15.87 3.40 -25.80
N GLY A 911 -15.67 3.43 -24.48
CA GLY A 911 -16.09 4.54 -23.61
C GLY A 911 -17.61 4.71 -23.50
N GLY A 912 -18.39 3.62 -23.68
CA GLY A 912 -19.86 3.68 -23.74
C GLY A 912 -20.44 4.12 -25.09
N ALA A 913 -19.61 4.40 -26.10
CA ALA A 913 -20.02 4.98 -27.38
C ALA A 913 -20.77 4.02 -28.34
N ALA A 914 -21.50 3.04 -27.83
CA ALA A 914 -21.77 1.78 -28.53
C ALA A 914 -23.18 1.60 -29.09
#